data_AF-A0A4V1RI73-F1
#
_entry.id   AF-A0A4V1RI73-F1
#
_cell.length_a   1.000
_cell.length_b   1.000
_cell.length_c   1.000
_cell.angle_alpha   90.00
_cell.angle_beta   90.00
_cell.angle_gamma   90.00
#
_symmetry.space_group_name_H-M   'P 1'
#
loop_
_entity.id
_entity.type
_entity.pdbx_description
1 polymer ?
#
loop_
_entity_poly.entity_id
_entity_poly.type
_entity_poly.pdbx_seq_one_letter_code
_entity_poly.pdbx_strand_id
1 'polypeptide(L)'
;MVGLGYSEAGRRDAAAAFEIDAADCDVRHLVLRLDAMPDQSAEVAGALLCAPDATLDHLAGAARILLTTSHLAVRCRRDALGLSGVVAWRGPVAPRIQSDGRDVAIHVHRYDRLSGVSLARLRILCSPQVPGRIRAVLAGFPPVDVRFPALCAYVPNTEPPCDGLVSVLVPVFGGRDATQACLEALAAQVCDPRPEVIVVDDACPDPALSASVAARCRREGWHYLRHAENAGFASAINRGASRARGRHLLLLNADAILPPDAIARLRDAGRGDDVGTVVPLSNDGGFTSFPRLRQANPVPSAAEAARLDAAARDAHADLGVDIPSGTAFCMLVTRACWDELGGLALDYGRGYFEDVDLCRRAKRRGYRNLVAAGLYVRHIGAQSFAADKRALVAENARLLRDRFPDYDMDWASFVEADPLRPLRAAIERRVPPAGPVRILAGRPTRLGPALAARAAALSVDGAAVIGLSWTRHGDVALEAAAGGVPQSLSFAAEDRGGLAAYLDALDIRGITVAEPEAVPGPLLDLLLRTRAPLSIFVAGRAAARSLGPPRPLWSDGAEIVAGDRMVAAALGLAPMAETDPGIGAGAVLPGPQVRIAALVPTATAAADWLLTALDRRLSAAGGQVIQFGEGWRPARARPQATGAMAPADYADAVRHRRITHLLLPDPDLPFGVIDDLRRCVGLPCAYVDWSGDRLARAAGDLALAEGLPGEAAAAALVAWCGASPDAAGMRPARAHAAAVGVAP
;
A
#
# COMPACT_ATOMS: atom_id res chain seq x y z
N MET A 1 -13.93 23.47 13.87
CA MET A 1 -14.71 23.04 12.67
C MET A 1 -16.22 23.34 12.72
N VAL A 2 -16.99 22.96 13.76
CA VAL A 2 -18.43 23.33 13.89
C VAL A 2 -18.62 24.85 13.88
N GLY A 3 -17.82 25.57 14.67
CA GLY A 3 -17.87 27.05 14.74
C GLY A 3 -17.41 27.79 13.48
N LEU A 4 -16.89 27.07 12.47
CA LEU A 4 -16.45 27.63 11.19
C LEU A 4 -17.39 27.24 10.02
N GLY A 5 -18.54 26.63 10.31
CA GLY A 5 -19.54 26.27 9.30
C GLY A 5 -19.18 25.08 8.39
N TYR A 6 -18.12 24.34 8.72
CA TYR A 6 -17.74 23.14 7.95
C TYR A 6 -18.79 22.04 8.12
N SER A 7 -19.27 21.51 7.00
CA SER A 7 -20.17 20.37 6.96
C SER A 7 -19.51 19.13 7.57
N GLU A 8 -20.31 18.15 7.94
CA GLU A 8 -19.78 16.87 8.39
C GLU A 8 -18.86 16.19 7.36
N ALA A 9 -19.11 16.41 6.07
CA ALA A 9 -18.24 16.01 4.98
C ALA A 9 -16.90 16.78 5.00
N GLY A 10 -16.91 18.11 5.17
CA GLY A 10 -15.67 18.89 5.27
C GLY A 10 -14.81 18.54 6.50
N ARG A 11 -15.43 18.03 7.57
CA ARG A 11 -14.70 17.46 8.72
C ARG A 11 -14.08 16.11 8.42
N ARG A 12 -14.77 15.28 7.63
CA ARG A 12 -14.24 14.00 7.11
C ARG A 12 -13.13 14.22 6.10
N ASP A 13 -13.22 15.22 5.22
CA ASP A 13 -12.17 15.56 4.27
C ASP A 13 -10.92 16.10 4.98
N ALA A 14 -11.08 16.90 6.04
CA ALA A 14 -9.97 17.31 6.89
C ALA A 14 -9.34 16.14 7.67
N ALA A 15 -10.14 15.15 8.07
CA ALA A 15 -9.65 13.91 8.66
C ALA A 15 -8.94 13.01 7.62
N ALA A 16 -9.44 12.94 6.39
CA ALA A 16 -8.83 12.24 5.27
C ALA A 16 -7.52 12.91 4.83
N ALA A 17 -7.39 14.23 4.99
CA ALA A 17 -6.11 14.92 4.78
C ALA A 17 -4.98 14.45 5.72
N PHE A 18 -5.30 13.83 6.87
CA PHE A 18 -4.29 13.12 7.67
C PHE A 18 -3.75 11.84 7.01
N GLU A 19 -4.46 11.29 6.01
CA GLU A 19 -3.98 10.20 5.17
C GLU A 19 -3.17 10.71 3.96
N ILE A 20 -3.15 12.02 3.68
CA ILE A 20 -2.64 12.58 2.41
C ILE A 20 -1.11 12.78 2.40
N ASP A 21 -0.50 13.27 3.49
CA ASP A 21 0.96 13.17 3.77
C ASP A 21 1.21 13.94 5.08
N ALA A 22 1.51 13.23 6.17
CA ALA A 22 1.80 13.88 7.45
C ALA A 22 3.08 14.72 7.41
N ALA A 23 3.90 14.71 6.35
CA ALA A 23 5.08 15.55 6.16
C ALA A 23 4.77 16.89 5.45
N ASP A 24 3.58 17.05 4.86
CA ASP A 24 3.21 18.25 4.11
C ASP A 24 2.97 19.44 5.07
N CYS A 25 3.71 20.54 4.83
CA CYS A 25 3.63 21.71 5.67
C CYS A 25 2.30 22.46 5.56
N ASP A 26 1.68 22.49 4.38
CA ASP A 26 0.38 23.13 4.14
C ASP A 26 -0.73 22.33 4.86
N VAL A 27 -0.68 20.99 4.80
CA VAL A 27 -1.62 20.11 5.52
C VAL A 27 -1.50 20.32 7.03
N ARG A 28 -0.28 20.26 7.58
CA ARG A 28 -0.03 20.52 9.01
C ARG A 28 -0.50 21.91 9.43
N HIS A 29 -0.20 22.94 8.64
CA HIS A 29 -0.61 24.30 8.94
C HIS A 29 -2.14 24.48 8.87
N LEU A 30 -2.82 23.82 7.93
CA LEU A 30 -4.28 23.80 7.86
C LEU A 30 -4.89 23.15 9.11
N VAL A 31 -4.36 22.01 9.56
CA VAL A 31 -4.79 21.34 10.80
C VAL A 31 -4.67 22.28 12.01
N LEU A 32 -3.54 22.97 12.13
CA LEU A 32 -3.30 23.95 13.20
C LEU A 32 -4.30 25.12 13.14
N ARG A 33 -4.70 25.56 11.94
CA ARG A 33 -5.72 26.61 11.77
C ARG A 33 -7.14 26.15 12.08
N LEU A 34 -7.46 24.89 11.82
CA LEU A 34 -8.80 24.34 12.01
C LEU A 34 -9.08 23.94 13.47
N ASP A 35 -8.06 23.96 14.33
CA ASP A 35 -8.07 23.50 15.72
C ASP A 35 -8.73 22.11 15.84
N ALA A 36 -8.48 21.26 14.85
CA ALA A 36 -9.16 19.98 14.71
C ALA A 36 -8.72 18.97 15.79
N MET A 37 -7.55 19.18 16.40
CA MET A 37 -6.88 18.25 17.32
C MET A 37 -6.18 19.02 18.47
N PRO A 38 -6.94 19.62 19.42
CA PRO A 38 -6.37 20.47 20.46
C PRO A 38 -5.26 19.78 21.27
N ASP A 39 -5.40 18.49 21.53
CA ASP A 39 -4.48 17.68 22.33
C ASP A 39 -3.14 17.40 21.61
N GLN A 40 -3.07 17.57 20.29
CA GLN A 40 -1.88 17.28 19.46
C GLN A 40 -1.31 18.51 18.75
N SER A 41 -1.98 19.66 18.84
CA SER A 41 -1.58 20.91 18.18
C SER A 41 -0.14 21.35 18.50
N ALA A 42 0.33 21.14 19.74
CA ALA A 42 1.69 21.50 20.13
C ALA A 42 2.77 20.63 19.46
N GLU A 43 2.48 19.35 19.23
CA GLU A 43 3.38 18.41 18.57
C GLU A 43 3.48 18.73 17.08
N VAL A 44 2.34 18.90 16.43
CA VAL A 44 2.25 19.30 15.01
C VAL A 44 2.92 20.65 14.78
N ALA A 45 2.71 21.63 15.67
CA ALA A 45 3.40 22.92 15.64
C ALA A 45 4.92 22.76 15.80
N GLY A 46 5.37 21.91 16.73
CA GLY A 46 6.79 21.61 16.91
C GLY A 46 7.44 21.04 15.66
N ALA A 47 6.81 20.07 15.03
CA ALA A 47 7.28 19.43 13.81
C ALA A 47 7.33 20.43 12.63
N LEU A 48 6.35 21.32 12.52
CA LEU A 48 6.30 22.36 11.49
C LEU A 48 7.44 23.40 11.65
N LEU A 49 7.83 23.73 12.89
CA LEU A 49 8.96 24.65 13.13
C LEU A 49 10.31 24.06 12.73
N CYS A 50 10.46 22.74 12.77
CA CYS A 50 11.69 22.06 12.36
C CYS A 50 11.72 21.73 10.86
N ALA A 51 10.62 21.98 10.12
CA ALA A 51 10.52 21.64 8.70
C ALA A 51 11.33 22.62 7.82
N PRO A 52 12.24 22.13 6.96
CA PRO A 52 13.16 22.98 6.20
C PRO A 52 12.48 23.88 5.16
N ASP A 53 11.36 23.43 4.60
CA ASP A 53 10.51 24.12 3.61
C ASP A 53 9.32 24.88 4.20
N ALA A 54 9.19 24.94 5.53
CA ALA A 54 8.14 25.71 6.16
C ALA A 54 8.17 27.17 5.68
N THR A 55 7.07 27.61 5.07
CA THR A 55 6.86 29.00 4.69
C THR A 55 6.71 29.88 5.94
N LEU A 56 6.73 31.19 5.75
CA LEU A 56 6.54 32.12 6.87
C LEU A 56 5.20 31.94 7.57
N ASP A 57 4.16 31.63 6.80
CA ASP A 57 2.82 31.40 7.34
C ASP A 57 2.78 30.10 8.15
N HIS A 58 3.48 29.06 7.71
CA HIS A 58 3.63 27.81 8.46
C HIS A 58 4.28 28.07 9.82
N LEU A 59 5.44 28.73 9.81
CA LEU A 59 6.18 29.03 11.03
C LEU A 59 5.38 29.91 11.99
N ALA A 60 4.61 30.86 11.46
CA ALA A 60 3.73 31.72 12.22
C ALA A 60 2.59 30.98 12.92
N GLY A 61 1.89 30.12 12.19
CA GLY A 61 0.80 29.31 12.73
C GLY A 61 1.28 28.42 13.87
N ALA A 62 2.40 27.74 13.68
CA ALA A 62 3.01 26.91 14.71
C ALA A 62 3.48 27.71 15.93
N ALA A 63 4.17 28.84 15.72
CA ALA A 63 4.66 29.67 16.81
C ALA A 63 3.53 30.22 17.69
N ARG A 64 2.39 30.62 17.10
CA ARG A 64 1.22 31.10 17.87
C ARG A 64 0.70 30.04 18.83
N ILE A 65 0.65 28.77 18.39
CA ILE A 65 0.16 27.65 19.19
C ILE A 65 1.11 27.33 20.35
N LEU A 66 2.41 27.24 20.09
CA LEU A 66 3.41 26.97 21.13
C LEU A 66 3.50 28.10 22.16
N LEU A 67 3.23 29.34 21.74
CA LEU A 67 3.22 30.53 22.60
C LEU A 67 1.86 30.82 23.23
N THR A 68 0.86 29.95 23.09
CA THR A 68 -0.45 30.11 23.76
C THR A 68 -0.30 30.02 25.27
N THR A 69 0.55 29.10 25.75
CA THR A 69 0.80 28.84 27.17
C THR A 69 2.19 29.29 27.65
N SER A 70 3.00 29.89 26.77
CA SER A 70 4.38 30.29 27.07
C SER A 70 4.80 31.59 26.35
N HIS A 71 5.82 32.27 26.87
CA HIS A 71 6.38 33.49 26.25
C HIS A 71 7.60 33.22 25.37
N LEU A 72 8.16 32.02 25.47
CA LEU A 72 9.37 31.57 24.81
C LEU A 72 9.24 30.07 24.53
N ALA A 73 9.48 29.68 23.28
CA ALA A 73 9.51 28.29 22.85
C ALA A 73 10.79 28.03 22.06
N VAL A 74 11.47 26.92 22.39
CA VAL A 74 12.67 26.46 21.69
C VAL A 74 12.39 25.06 21.14
N ARG A 75 12.64 24.88 19.85
CA ARG A 75 12.55 23.58 19.18
C ARG A 75 13.80 23.39 18.34
N CYS A 76 14.64 22.44 18.70
CA CYS A 76 15.81 22.09 17.92
C CYS A 76 15.94 20.57 17.85
N ARG A 77 16.60 20.11 16.79
CA ARG A 77 17.01 18.74 16.56
C ARG A 77 18.54 18.67 16.48
N ARG A 78 19.06 17.48 16.68
CA ARG A 78 20.48 17.18 16.52
C ARG A 78 20.71 16.31 15.30
N ASP A 79 21.69 16.68 14.48
CA ASP A 79 22.16 15.94 13.31
C ASP A 79 23.68 15.73 13.39
N ALA A 80 24.29 15.14 12.36
CA ALA A 80 25.74 14.90 12.35
C ALA A 80 26.59 16.19 12.33
N LEU A 81 26.03 17.34 11.95
CA LEU A 81 26.73 18.63 11.82
C LEU A 81 26.54 19.53 13.04
N GLY A 82 25.53 19.27 13.87
CA GLY A 82 25.30 19.96 15.14
C GLY A 82 23.82 20.06 15.50
N LEU A 83 23.39 21.24 15.94
CA LEU A 83 22.01 21.51 16.34
C LEU A 83 21.34 22.47 15.35
N SER A 84 20.16 22.12 14.88
CA SER A 84 19.34 22.94 13.97
C SER A 84 17.93 23.10 14.52
N GLY A 85 17.32 24.29 14.38
CA GLY A 85 15.98 24.53 14.92
C GLY A 85 15.45 25.95 14.83
N VAL A 86 14.43 26.24 15.63
CA VAL A 86 13.77 27.54 15.74
C VAL A 86 13.56 27.92 17.20
N VAL A 87 13.73 29.22 17.48
CA VAL A 87 13.32 29.86 18.73
C VAL A 87 12.18 30.82 18.39
N ALA A 88 11.07 30.74 19.10
CA ALA A 88 9.92 31.63 18.98
C ALA A 88 9.64 32.32 20.32
N TRP A 89 9.23 33.59 20.30
CA TRP A 89 8.93 34.35 21.52
C TRP A 89 7.91 35.45 21.28
N ARG A 90 7.34 35.99 22.36
CA ARG A 90 6.45 37.15 22.30
C ARG A 90 7.23 38.45 22.50
N GLY A 91 7.01 39.42 21.62
CA GLY A 91 7.59 40.76 21.73
C GLY A 91 8.88 41.00 20.91
N PRO A 92 9.42 42.23 20.95
CA PRO A 92 10.47 42.68 20.02
C PRO A 92 11.91 42.39 20.48
N VAL A 93 12.10 42.08 21.76
CA VAL A 93 13.41 41.83 22.36
C VAL A 93 13.78 40.35 22.16
N ALA A 94 14.88 40.09 21.46
CA ALA A 94 15.33 38.73 21.19
C ALA A 94 15.84 38.05 22.48
N PRO A 95 15.56 36.75 22.67
CA PRO A 95 16.12 35.98 23.77
C PRO A 95 17.63 35.80 23.59
N ARG A 96 18.36 35.75 24.70
CA ARG A 96 19.76 35.32 24.72
C ARG A 96 19.82 33.80 24.63
N ILE A 97 20.57 33.28 23.65
CA ILE A 97 20.75 31.83 23.47
C ILE A 97 22.15 31.42 23.85
N GLN A 98 22.24 30.38 24.67
CA GLN A 98 23.49 29.78 25.12
C GLN A 98 23.55 28.32 24.70
N SER A 99 24.66 27.90 24.09
CA SER A 99 25.02 26.49 23.89
C SER A 99 26.14 26.14 24.86
N ASP A 100 25.89 25.19 25.76
CA ASP A 100 26.88 24.71 26.74
C ASP A 100 27.54 25.85 27.55
N GLY A 101 26.73 26.85 27.90
CA GLY A 101 27.14 28.02 28.67
C GLY A 101 27.83 29.13 27.87
N ARG A 102 28.02 28.97 26.56
CA ARG A 102 28.56 30.00 25.66
C ARG A 102 27.45 30.66 24.86
N ASP A 103 27.48 31.98 24.72
CA ASP A 103 26.51 32.68 23.88
C ASP A 103 26.69 32.29 22.42
N VAL A 104 25.57 32.00 21.76
CA VAL A 104 25.53 31.70 20.33
C VAL A 104 24.85 32.85 19.61
N ALA A 105 25.51 33.36 18.56
CA ALA A 105 24.89 34.31 17.66
C ALA A 105 23.71 33.64 16.94
N ILE A 106 22.52 34.21 17.11
CA ILE A 106 21.35 33.80 16.35
C ILE A 106 21.14 34.75 15.17
N HIS A 107 20.99 34.20 13.98
CA HIS A 107 20.50 34.97 12.84
C HIS A 107 18.99 35.13 12.99
N VAL A 108 18.61 36.26 13.58
CA VAL A 108 17.21 36.63 13.76
C VAL A 108 16.64 37.11 12.43
N HIS A 109 15.87 36.26 11.77
CA HIS A 109 14.94 36.73 10.76
C HIS A 109 13.72 37.30 11.48
N ARG A 110 13.68 38.62 11.71
CA ARG A 110 12.46 39.26 12.22
C ARG A 110 11.38 39.15 11.16
N TYR A 111 10.28 38.49 11.50
CA TYR A 111 9.10 38.45 10.66
C TYR A 111 8.10 39.46 11.19
N ASP A 112 8.25 40.72 10.77
CA ASP A 112 7.45 41.85 11.25
C ASP A 112 5.93 41.72 10.94
N ARG A 113 5.53 40.71 10.15
CA ARG A 113 4.13 40.42 9.80
C ARG A 113 3.38 39.56 10.82
N LEU A 114 4.04 39.06 11.87
CA LEU A 114 3.44 38.12 12.81
C LEU A 114 3.01 38.85 14.09
N SER A 115 1.72 39.12 14.23
CA SER A 115 1.08 39.91 15.31
C SER A 115 1.63 39.62 16.72
N GLY A 116 2.71 40.30 17.14
CA GLY A 116 3.32 40.17 18.46
C GLY A 116 4.17 38.91 18.69
N VAL A 117 4.43 38.09 17.66
CA VAL A 117 5.27 36.89 17.73
C VAL A 117 6.53 37.09 16.90
N SER A 118 7.69 36.80 17.48
CA SER A 118 8.98 36.83 16.81
C SER A 118 9.54 35.41 16.75
N LEU A 119 10.33 35.09 15.72
CA LEU A 119 11.06 33.83 15.64
C LEU A 119 12.44 34.01 15.01
N ALA A 120 13.35 33.08 15.27
CA ALA A 120 14.70 33.04 14.71
C ALA A 120 15.09 31.58 14.42
N ARG A 121 15.73 31.35 13.27
CA ARG A 121 16.33 30.04 12.97
C ARG A 121 17.67 29.93 13.70
N LEU A 122 17.96 28.72 14.16
CA LEU A 122 19.12 28.39 14.95
C LEU A 122 19.92 27.31 14.23
N ARG A 123 21.22 27.55 14.06
CA ARG A 123 22.17 26.55 13.59
C ARG A 123 23.45 26.68 14.40
N ILE A 124 23.75 25.68 15.21
CA ILE A 124 24.97 25.61 16.03
C ILE A 124 25.80 24.46 15.48
N LEU A 125 27.02 24.77 15.04
CA LEU A 125 28.01 23.73 14.74
C LEU A 125 28.57 23.23 16.06
N CYS A 126 28.36 21.94 16.35
CA CYS A 126 28.92 21.28 17.51
C CYS A 126 29.13 19.80 17.22
N SER A 127 30.10 19.18 17.91
CA SER A 127 30.31 17.74 17.76
C SER A 127 29.08 16.98 18.25
N PRO A 128 28.53 16.02 17.47
CA PRO A 128 27.41 15.20 17.91
C PRO A 128 27.77 14.30 19.09
N GLN A 129 29.07 14.06 19.34
CA GLN A 129 29.59 13.14 20.36
C GLN A 129 29.63 13.72 21.77
N VAL A 130 29.37 15.02 21.93
CA VAL A 130 29.36 15.69 23.24
C VAL A 130 27.91 16.01 23.61
N PRO A 131 27.43 15.80 24.84
CA PRO A 131 26.08 16.25 25.22
C PRO A 131 25.93 17.74 24.94
N GLY A 132 24.79 18.15 24.38
CA GLY A 132 24.52 19.55 24.07
C GLY A 132 23.42 20.09 24.97
N ARG A 133 23.54 21.34 25.43
CA ARG A 133 22.46 22.06 26.10
C ARG A 133 22.24 23.41 25.44
N ILE A 134 21.01 23.65 24.99
CA ILE A 134 20.55 24.98 24.60
C ILE A 134 19.78 25.59 25.76
N ARG A 135 20.21 26.76 26.22
CA ARG A 135 19.47 27.59 27.18
C ARG A 135 19.05 28.88 26.49
N ALA A 136 17.75 29.12 26.45
CA ALA A 136 17.18 30.37 25.95
C ALA A 136 16.66 31.20 27.13
N VAL A 137 17.06 32.47 27.18
CA VAL A 137 16.71 33.40 28.26
C VAL A 137 16.01 34.61 27.66
N LEU A 138 14.74 34.81 28.00
CA LEU A 138 13.99 36.02 27.69
C LEU A 138 13.80 36.82 28.99
N ALA A 139 14.15 38.10 28.97
CA ALA A 139 14.11 38.96 30.16
C ALA A 139 12.70 38.97 30.78
N GLY A 140 12.61 38.76 32.10
CA GLY A 140 11.34 38.72 32.82
C GLY A 140 10.60 37.38 32.78
N PHE A 141 11.14 36.35 32.13
CA PHE A 141 10.52 35.02 32.02
C PHE A 141 11.47 33.89 32.43
N PRO A 142 10.94 32.73 32.87
CA PRO A 142 11.75 31.54 33.12
C PRO A 142 12.54 31.12 31.87
N PRO A 143 13.80 30.68 32.03
CA PRO A 143 14.59 30.18 30.92
C PRO A 143 14.02 28.87 30.37
N VAL A 144 14.17 28.66 29.07
CA VAL A 144 13.85 27.38 28.42
C VAL A 144 15.15 26.63 28.18
N ASP A 145 15.24 25.43 28.75
CA ASP A 145 16.38 24.54 28.59
C ASP A 145 16.00 23.34 27.73
N VAL A 146 16.79 23.10 26.68
CA VAL A 146 16.68 21.92 25.82
C VAL A 146 18.00 21.16 25.89
N ARG A 147 17.93 19.86 26.19
CA ARG A 147 19.09 18.97 26.28
C ARG A 147 19.12 18.01 25.11
N PHE A 148 20.32 17.70 24.66
CA PHE A 148 20.59 16.77 23.58
C PHE A 148 21.61 15.74 24.06
N PRO A 149 21.28 14.44 23.98
CA PRO A 149 22.19 13.37 24.36
C PRO A 149 23.43 13.39 23.44
N ALA A 150 24.56 12.91 23.96
CA ALA A 150 25.69 12.57 23.10
C ALA A 150 25.30 11.42 22.17
N LEU A 151 25.48 11.61 20.86
CA LEU A 151 25.29 10.55 19.89
C LEU A 151 26.56 9.72 19.79
N CYS A 152 26.40 8.41 19.65
CA CYS A 152 27.52 7.48 19.54
C CYS A 152 27.74 7.13 18.06
N ALA A 153 28.75 7.75 17.45
CA ALA A 153 29.22 7.33 16.13
C ALA A 153 29.92 5.98 16.23
N TYR A 154 29.87 5.19 15.15
CA TYR A 154 30.62 3.96 15.07
C TYR A 154 32.12 4.25 15.06
N VAL A 155 32.88 3.53 15.89
CA VAL A 155 34.33 3.53 15.89
C VAL A 155 34.78 2.10 15.58
N PRO A 156 35.47 1.85 14.46
CA PRO A 156 35.90 0.52 14.09
C PRO A 156 36.71 -0.16 15.19
N ASN A 157 36.31 -1.38 15.54
CA ASN A 157 37.16 -2.23 16.38
C ASN A 157 38.39 -2.62 15.54
N THR A 158 39.58 -2.31 16.03
CA THR A 158 40.86 -2.55 15.34
C THR A 158 41.34 -3.99 15.42
N GLU A 159 40.71 -4.81 16.27
CA GLU A 159 40.95 -6.25 16.28
C GLU A 159 40.42 -6.90 15.00
N PRO A 160 41.15 -7.87 14.41
CA PRO A 160 40.67 -8.59 13.24
C PRO A 160 39.37 -9.34 13.58
N PRO A 161 38.36 -9.34 12.69
CA PRO A 161 37.11 -10.03 12.94
C PRO A 161 37.32 -11.54 13.12
N CYS A 162 36.66 -12.12 14.11
CA CYS A 162 36.66 -13.57 14.31
C CYS A 162 35.78 -14.24 13.24
N ASP A 163 36.37 -15.13 12.44
CA ASP A 163 35.65 -15.85 11.40
C ASP A 163 34.51 -16.71 11.98
N GLY A 164 33.37 -16.71 11.30
CA GLY A 164 32.16 -17.47 11.69
C GLY A 164 31.41 -16.93 12.92
N LEU A 165 31.98 -16.00 13.69
CA LEU A 165 31.36 -15.40 14.87
C LEU A 165 30.35 -14.32 14.48
N VAL A 166 29.16 -14.40 15.07
CA VAL A 166 28.13 -13.35 14.99
C VAL A 166 28.10 -12.56 16.30
N SER A 167 28.21 -11.24 16.21
CA SER A 167 27.97 -10.32 17.33
C SER A 167 26.55 -9.78 17.28
N VAL A 168 25.71 -10.18 18.23
CA VAL A 168 24.31 -9.76 18.36
C VAL A 168 24.23 -8.48 19.18
N LEU A 169 23.65 -7.44 18.59
CA LEU A 169 23.51 -6.10 19.15
C LEU A 169 22.05 -5.87 19.53
N VAL A 170 21.76 -5.78 20.83
CA VAL A 170 20.39 -5.67 21.36
C VAL A 170 20.20 -4.33 22.08
N PRO A 171 19.55 -3.32 21.45
CA PRO A 171 19.21 -2.08 22.11
C PRO A 171 17.96 -2.25 22.98
N VAL A 172 18.00 -1.74 24.22
CA VAL A 172 16.90 -1.85 25.20
C VAL A 172 16.51 -0.46 25.69
N PHE A 173 15.23 -0.10 25.52
CA PHE A 173 14.65 1.15 26.05
C PHE A 173 13.28 0.95 26.73
N GLY A 174 12.67 -0.23 26.68
CA GLY A 174 11.36 -0.47 27.27
C GLY A 174 10.76 -1.81 26.85
N GLY A 175 9.45 -2.00 27.09
CA GLY A 175 8.74 -3.22 26.69
C GLY A 175 9.21 -4.46 27.46
N ARG A 176 9.00 -4.47 28.79
CA ARG A 176 9.48 -5.51 29.71
C ARG A 176 9.25 -6.94 29.24
N ASP A 177 8.01 -7.29 28.92
CA ASP A 177 7.65 -8.67 28.57
C ASP A 177 8.25 -9.09 27.22
N ALA A 178 8.22 -8.19 26.23
CA ALA A 178 8.83 -8.41 24.93
C ALA A 178 10.36 -8.55 25.04
N THR A 179 11.01 -7.66 25.80
CA THR A 179 12.46 -7.71 26.08
C THR A 179 12.84 -9.02 26.74
N GLN A 180 12.11 -9.44 27.77
CA GLN A 180 12.42 -10.68 28.46
C GLN A 180 12.25 -11.90 27.55
N ALA A 181 11.21 -11.92 26.70
CA ALA A 181 10.99 -12.99 25.73
C ALA A 181 12.08 -13.01 24.64
N CYS A 182 12.52 -11.86 24.15
CA CYS A 182 13.63 -11.74 23.19
C CYS A 182 14.94 -12.28 23.78
N LEU A 183 15.31 -11.85 24.98
CA LEU A 183 16.52 -12.34 25.64
C LEU A 183 16.43 -13.83 25.99
N GLU A 184 15.24 -14.37 26.23
CA GLU A 184 15.01 -15.81 26.39
C GLU A 184 15.24 -16.58 25.09
N ALA A 185 14.63 -16.15 23.99
CA ALA A 185 14.84 -16.73 22.67
C ALA A 185 16.32 -16.65 22.22
N LEU A 186 17.02 -15.57 22.59
CA LEU A 186 18.44 -15.37 22.28
C LEU A 186 19.35 -16.34 23.06
N ALA A 187 19.11 -16.56 24.35
CA ALA A 187 19.91 -17.52 25.12
C ALA A 187 19.65 -18.98 24.70
N ALA A 188 18.48 -19.27 24.14
CA ALA A 188 18.13 -20.58 23.60
C ALA A 188 18.77 -20.86 22.22
N GLN A 189 19.45 -19.90 21.60
CA GLN A 189 20.09 -20.11 20.30
C GLN A 189 21.26 -21.10 20.43
N VAL A 190 21.22 -22.16 19.62
CA VAL A 190 22.31 -23.13 19.51
C VAL A 190 23.06 -22.85 18.21
N CYS A 191 24.27 -22.32 18.32
CA CYS A 191 25.15 -22.13 17.16
C CYS A 191 26.61 -22.29 17.56
N ASP A 192 27.42 -22.75 16.62
CA ASP A 192 28.86 -22.89 16.73
C ASP A 192 29.54 -22.06 15.62
N PRO A 193 30.43 -21.10 15.97
CA PRO A 193 30.72 -20.63 17.33
C PRO A 193 29.51 -19.99 18.03
N ARG A 194 29.48 -20.06 19.37
CA ARG A 194 28.46 -19.38 20.20
C ARG A 194 28.50 -17.87 19.91
N PRO A 195 27.35 -17.18 19.78
CA PRO A 195 27.35 -15.79 19.38
C PRO A 195 27.80 -14.90 20.53
N GLU A 196 28.49 -13.82 20.20
CA GLU A 196 28.79 -12.75 21.13
C GLU A 196 27.53 -11.88 21.28
N VAL A 197 27.07 -11.61 22.50
CA VAL A 197 25.89 -10.77 22.71
C VAL A 197 26.28 -9.50 23.46
N ILE A 198 25.86 -8.37 22.90
CA ILE A 198 26.11 -7.03 23.42
C ILE A 198 24.76 -6.33 23.56
N VAL A 199 24.32 -6.19 24.80
CA VAL A 199 23.08 -5.48 25.15
C VAL A 199 23.41 -4.04 25.49
N VAL A 200 22.71 -3.09 24.85
CA VAL A 200 22.87 -1.66 25.07
C VAL A 200 21.58 -1.09 25.63
N ASP A 201 21.57 -0.84 26.94
CA ASP A 201 20.50 -0.13 27.65
C ASP A 201 20.58 1.36 27.33
N ASP A 202 19.66 1.85 26.51
CA ASP A 202 19.61 3.22 26.00
C ASP A 202 18.90 4.18 26.98
N ALA A 203 19.32 4.11 28.25
CA ALA A 203 18.69 4.81 29.37
C ALA A 203 17.21 4.44 29.55
N CYS A 204 16.93 3.14 29.63
CA CYS A 204 15.61 2.58 29.89
C CYS A 204 14.93 3.27 31.09
N PRO A 205 13.69 3.76 30.95
CA PRO A 205 12.98 4.49 32.01
C PRO A 205 12.47 3.57 33.13
N ASP A 206 12.44 2.26 32.89
CA ASP A 206 12.10 1.25 33.90
C ASP A 206 13.39 0.71 34.57
N PRO A 207 13.68 1.08 35.83
CA PRO A 207 14.89 0.64 36.52
C PRO A 207 14.90 -0.86 36.82
N ALA A 208 13.72 -1.46 37.02
CA ALA A 208 13.61 -2.89 37.32
C ALA A 208 13.84 -3.74 36.07
N LEU A 209 13.43 -3.27 34.89
CA LEU A 209 13.84 -3.88 33.62
C LEU A 209 15.35 -3.75 33.40
N SER A 210 15.92 -2.56 33.63
CA SER A 210 17.37 -2.35 33.52
C SER A 210 18.17 -3.33 34.40
N ALA A 211 17.72 -3.50 35.65
CA ALA A 211 18.34 -4.42 36.60
C ALA A 211 18.22 -5.89 36.17
N SER A 212 17.05 -6.32 35.66
CA SER A 212 16.86 -7.70 35.20
C SER A 212 17.71 -8.02 33.97
N VAL A 213 17.80 -7.08 33.02
CA VAL A 213 18.66 -7.19 31.83
C VAL A 213 20.14 -7.29 32.23
N ALA A 214 20.61 -6.43 33.13
CA ALA A 214 21.99 -6.49 33.61
C ALA A 214 22.30 -7.81 34.34
N ALA A 215 21.35 -8.33 35.13
CA ALA A 215 21.48 -9.63 35.80
C ALA A 215 21.54 -10.80 34.81
N ARG A 216 20.68 -10.77 33.77
CA ARG A 216 20.72 -11.75 32.66
C ARG A 216 22.08 -11.71 31.95
N CYS A 217 22.57 -10.54 31.59
CA CYS A 217 23.85 -10.41 30.91
C CYS A 217 24.99 -11.02 31.73
N ARG A 218 25.05 -10.78 33.05
CA ARG A 218 26.03 -11.42 33.93
C ARG A 218 25.92 -12.94 33.96
N ARG A 219 24.69 -13.48 34.00
CA ARG A 219 24.45 -14.93 34.02
C ARG A 219 24.88 -15.62 32.73
N GLU A 220 24.61 -15.01 31.58
CA GLU A 220 24.88 -15.60 30.27
C GLU A 220 26.30 -15.33 29.74
N GLY A 221 27.04 -14.42 30.41
CA GLY A 221 28.36 -13.94 29.99
C GLY A 221 28.31 -12.90 28.88
N TRP A 222 27.21 -12.15 28.76
CA TRP A 222 27.00 -11.12 27.74
C TRP A 222 27.54 -9.75 28.18
N HIS A 223 27.87 -8.91 27.21
CA HIS A 223 28.26 -7.54 27.47
C HIS A 223 27.02 -6.68 27.74
N TYR A 224 27.08 -5.88 28.79
CA TYR A 224 26.04 -4.90 29.13
C TYR A 224 26.63 -3.50 29.11
N LEU A 225 26.12 -2.65 28.23
CA LEU A 225 26.46 -1.24 28.10
C LEU A 225 25.23 -0.41 28.46
N ARG A 226 25.41 0.71 29.15
CA ARG A 226 24.31 1.63 29.51
C ARG A 226 24.62 3.05 29.09
N HIS A 227 23.67 3.74 28.45
CA HIS A 227 23.74 5.17 28.21
C HIS A 227 23.26 5.97 29.43
N ALA A 228 23.77 7.19 29.56
CA ALA A 228 23.31 8.12 30.58
C ALA A 228 21.96 8.75 30.21
N GLU A 229 21.71 8.95 28.90
CA GLU A 229 20.50 9.54 28.33
C GLU A 229 20.13 8.75 27.07
N ASN A 230 18.84 8.73 26.70
CA ASN A 230 18.38 8.05 25.48
C ASN A 230 18.99 8.74 24.25
N ALA A 231 19.86 8.04 23.55
CA ALA A 231 20.59 8.52 22.37
C ALA A 231 20.06 7.94 21.04
N GLY A 232 19.01 7.11 21.11
CA GLY A 232 18.34 6.54 19.95
C GLY A 232 18.97 5.24 19.45
N PHE A 233 18.21 4.56 18.59
CA PHE A 233 18.55 3.24 18.05
C PHE A 233 19.93 3.21 17.37
N ALA A 234 20.20 4.15 16.46
CA ALA A 234 21.47 4.21 15.73
C ALA A 234 22.67 4.35 16.67
N SER A 235 22.58 5.22 17.68
CA SER A 235 23.65 5.40 18.68
C SER A 235 23.88 4.13 19.50
N ALA A 236 22.81 3.46 19.94
CA ALA A 236 22.90 2.23 20.71
C ALA A 236 23.55 1.10 19.92
N ILE A 237 23.13 0.89 18.68
CA ILE A 237 23.73 -0.12 17.78
C ILE A 237 25.18 0.23 17.46
N ASN A 238 25.50 1.46 17.07
CA ASN A 238 26.88 1.87 16.75
C ASN A 238 27.83 1.69 17.94
N ARG A 239 27.37 2.00 19.16
CA ARG A 239 28.14 1.77 20.39
C ARG A 239 28.39 0.28 20.64
N GLY A 240 27.38 -0.56 20.43
CA GLY A 240 27.52 -2.01 20.52
C GLY A 240 28.49 -2.55 19.46
N ALA A 241 28.32 -2.15 18.21
CA ALA A 241 29.17 -2.54 17.08
C ALA A 241 30.65 -2.17 17.31
N SER A 242 30.92 -1.02 17.95
CA SER A 242 32.29 -0.60 18.28
C SER A 242 33.00 -1.53 19.28
N ARG A 243 32.26 -2.45 19.93
CA ARG A 243 32.78 -3.50 20.82
C ARG A 243 32.69 -4.90 20.21
N ALA A 244 32.07 -5.04 19.06
CA ALA A 244 31.84 -6.32 18.41
C ALA A 244 33.13 -6.88 17.82
N ARG A 245 33.27 -8.21 17.89
CA ARG A 245 34.40 -8.95 17.30
C ARG A 245 33.99 -9.88 16.17
N GLY A 246 32.69 -10.09 15.95
CA GLY A 246 32.17 -10.98 14.92
C GLY A 246 32.43 -10.47 13.50
N ARG A 247 32.61 -11.42 12.56
CA ARG A 247 32.60 -11.15 11.11
C ARG A 247 31.21 -10.73 10.62
N HIS A 248 30.17 -11.05 11.38
CA HIS A 248 28.81 -10.61 11.13
C HIS A 248 28.23 -9.91 12.36
N LEU A 249 27.48 -8.84 12.12
CA LEU A 249 26.77 -8.10 13.16
C LEU A 249 25.27 -8.38 12.99
N LEU A 250 24.60 -8.87 14.03
CA LEU A 250 23.15 -9.05 14.03
C LEU A 250 22.50 -7.92 14.85
N LEU A 251 21.86 -6.98 14.17
CA LEU A 251 21.00 -5.97 14.79
C LEU A 251 19.69 -6.67 15.17
N LEU A 252 19.36 -6.68 16.45
CA LEU A 252 18.20 -7.39 16.98
C LEU A 252 17.43 -6.50 17.95
N ASN A 253 16.24 -6.07 17.56
CA ASN A 253 15.37 -5.34 18.46
C ASN A 253 14.94 -6.22 19.64
N ALA A 254 14.78 -5.59 20.81
CA ALA A 254 14.36 -6.27 22.04
C ALA A 254 12.93 -6.83 21.99
N ASP A 255 12.19 -6.69 20.89
CA ASP A 255 10.84 -7.23 20.69
C ASP A 255 10.76 -8.25 19.53
N ALA A 256 11.90 -8.68 19.01
CA ALA A 256 12.01 -9.76 18.04
C ALA A 256 12.26 -11.12 18.73
N ILE A 257 11.51 -12.15 18.33
CA ILE A 257 11.59 -13.51 18.90
C ILE A 257 12.17 -14.44 17.83
N LEU A 258 13.44 -14.80 18.02
CA LEU A 258 14.16 -15.70 17.11
C LEU A 258 13.66 -17.15 17.24
N PRO A 259 13.35 -17.86 16.14
CA PRO A 259 13.18 -19.30 16.17
C PRO A 259 14.53 -20.00 16.41
N PRO A 260 14.54 -21.32 16.69
CA PRO A 260 15.78 -22.08 16.77
C PRO A 260 16.67 -21.91 15.53
N ASP A 261 17.98 -21.89 15.77
CA ASP A 261 19.06 -21.80 14.77
C ASP A 261 19.04 -20.54 13.87
N ALA A 262 18.22 -19.54 14.19
CA ALA A 262 18.04 -18.34 13.37
C ALA A 262 19.37 -17.61 13.10
N ILE A 263 20.22 -17.50 14.11
CA ILE A 263 21.53 -16.83 13.99
C ILE A 263 22.43 -17.53 12.98
N ALA A 264 22.50 -18.86 13.03
CA ALA A 264 23.30 -19.66 12.10
C ALA A 264 22.77 -19.50 10.67
N ARG A 265 21.45 -19.51 10.49
CA ARG A 265 20.81 -19.38 9.17
C ARG A 265 21.02 -18.00 8.56
N LEU A 266 20.95 -16.93 9.36
CA LEU A 266 21.28 -15.58 8.90
C LEU A 266 22.77 -15.46 8.51
N ARG A 267 23.66 -16.02 9.33
CA ARG A 267 25.10 -16.06 9.04
C ARG A 267 25.37 -16.79 7.72
N ASP A 268 24.71 -17.93 7.51
CA ASP A 268 24.92 -18.76 6.33
C ASP A 268 24.39 -18.10 5.05
N ALA A 269 23.26 -17.39 5.13
CA ALA A 269 22.78 -16.54 4.04
C ALA A 269 23.69 -15.32 3.78
N GLY A 270 24.47 -14.88 4.78
CA GLY A 270 25.42 -13.76 4.69
C GLY A 270 26.86 -14.15 4.34
N ARG A 271 27.09 -15.32 3.74
CA ARG A 271 28.45 -15.83 3.43
C ARG A 271 29.11 -15.18 2.21
N GLY A 272 28.34 -14.60 1.29
CA GLY A 272 28.90 -13.97 0.09
C GLY A 272 29.65 -12.67 0.40
N ASP A 273 30.79 -12.45 -0.24
CA ASP A 273 31.59 -11.21 -0.06
C ASP A 273 30.88 -9.99 -0.66
N ASP A 274 29.94 -10.20 -1.59
CA ASP A 274 29.06 -9.20 -2.18
C ASP A 274 27.81 -8.93 -1.32
N VAL A 275 27.62 -9.62 -0.19
CA VAL A 275 26.45 -9.45 0.67
C VAL A 275 26.70 -8.37 1.71
N GLY A 276 25.84 -7.36 1.71
CA GLY A 276 25.84 -6.30 2.70
C GLY A 276 24.94 -6.64 3.87
N THR A 277 23.65 -6.91 3.59
CA THR A 277 22.64 -7.13 4.62
C THR A 277 21.80 -8.39 4.33
N VAL A 278 21.31 -9.03 5.40
CA VAL A 278 20.39 -10.16 5.33
C VAL A 278 19.27 -9.98 6.38
N VAL A 279 18.02 -10.09 5.95
CA VAL A 279 16.83 -10.00 6.83
C VAL A 279 15.93 -11.23 6.68
N PRO A 280 15.16 -11.62 7.71
CA PRO A 280 14.19 -12.71 7.63
C PRO A 280 12.83 -12.23 7.08
N LEU A 281 11.94 -13.18 6.81
CA LEU A 281 10.50 -12.93 6.75
C LEU A 281 9.96 -12.60 8.16
N SER A 282 8.89 -11.81 8.25
CA SER A 282 8.27 -11.44 9.53
C SER A 282 6.82 -11.01 9.35
N ASN A 283 6.05 -10.91 10.45
CA ASN A 283 4.73 -10.28 10.41
C ASN A 283 4.82 -8.77 10.12
N ASP A 284 5.93 -8.11 10.44
CA ASP A 284 6.15 -6.67 10.21
C ASP A 284 7.57 -6.41 9.66
N GLY A 285 7.83 -6.93 8.45
CA GLY A 285 9.15 -6.90 7.80
C GLY A 285 9.30 -5.87 6.67
N GLY A 286 8.29 -5.03 6.42
CA GLY A 286 8.28 -4.13 5.25
C GLY A 286 8.12 -4.91 3.95
N PHE A 287 9.20 -5.04 3.15
CA PHE A 287 9.21 -5.91 1.96
C PHE A 287 9.10 -7.39 2.31
N THR A 288 9.52 -7.80 3.50
CA THR A 288 9.51 -9.19 3.94
C THR A 288 8.31 -9.51 4.84
N SER A 289 7.33 -8.59 4.90
CA SER A 289 6.08 -8.79 5.62
C SER A 289 5.29 -9.97 5.04
N PHE A 290 4.78 -10.83 5.92
CA PHE A 290 3.97 -11.98 5.60
C PHE A 290 2.72 -12.03 6.52
N PRO A 291 1.52 -12.39 6.00
CA PRO A 291 1.26 -12.76 4.60
C PRO A 291 1.11 -11.56 3.66
N ARG A 292 0.67 -10.40 4.16
CA ARG A 292 0.53 -9.19 3.34
C ARG A 292 1.81 -8.35 3.37
N LEU A 293 2.28 -8.01 2.18
CA LEU A 293 3.37 -7.07 1.98
C LEU A 293 3.01 -5.66 2.46
N ARG A 294 4.05 -4.88 2.82
CA ARG A 294 3.96 -3.42 3.07
C ARG A 294 3.11 -3.01 4.27
N GLN A 295 2.76 -3.94 5.14
CA GLN A 295 2.00 -3.63 6.35
C GLN A 295 2.41 -4.53 7.50
N ALA A 296 2.10 -4.05 8.71
CA ALA A 296 2.12 -4.87 9.90
C ALA A 296 0.95 -5.86 9.83
N ASN A 297 1.30 -7.14 9.87
CA ASN A 297 0.36 -8.25 10.01
C ASN A 297 0.15 -8.54 11.50
N PRO A 298 -0.99 -9.14 11.89
CA PRO A 298 -1.23 -9.54 13.27
C PRO A 298 -0.06 -10.36 13.81
N VAL A 299 0.34 -10.08 15.05
CA VAL A 299 1.43 -10.81 15.71
C VAL A 299 0.98 -12.26 15.91
N PRO A 300 1.66 -13.25 15.29
CA PRO A 300 1.27 -14.65 15.44
C PRO A 300 1.54 -15.13 16.87
N SER A 301 0.79 -16.13 17.32
CA SER A 301 1.14 -16.88 18.53
C SER A 301 2.50 -17.58 18.37
N ALA A 302 3.10 -18.03 19.48
CA ALA A 302 4.38 -18.76 19.41
C ALA A 302 4.29 -20.04 18.56
N ALA A 303 3.18 -20.77 18.66
CA ALA A 303 2.95 -21.99 17.89
C ALA A 303 2.71 -21.72 16.40
N GLU A 304 2.08 -20.60 16.04
CA GLU A 304 1.93 -20.19 14.64
C GLU A 304 3.25 -19.70 14.06
N ALA A 305 4.03 -18.90 14.80
CA ALA A 305 5.36 -18.46 14.37
C ALA A 305 6.30 -19.65 14.11
N ALA A 306 6.27 -20.67 14.98
CA ALA A 306 7.06 -21.89 14.79
C ALA A 306 6.62 -22.67 13.53
N ARG A 307 5.31 -22.76 13.26
CA ARG A 307 4.77 -23.38 12.04
C ARG A 307 5.18 -22.61 10.78
N LEU A 308 5.14 -21.28 10.83
CA LEU A 308 5.57 -20.41 9.73
C LEU A 308 7.07 -20.55 9.45
N ASP A 309 7.92 -20.58 10.48
CA ASP A 309 9.37 -20.81 10.32
C ASP A 309 9.67 -22.21 9.75
N ALA A 310 8.99 -23.25 10.22
CA ALA A 310 9.14 -24.59 9.67
C ALA A 310 8.74 -24.63 8.18
N ALA A 311 7.59 -24.05 7.83
CA ALA A 311 7.13 -24.00 6.44
C ALA A 311 8.05 -23.17 5.54
N ALA A 312 8.60 -22.05 6.04
CA ALA A 312 9.59 -21.26 5.34
C ALA A 312 10.88 -22.07 5.11
N ARG A 313 11.38 -22.76 6.15
CA ARG A 313 12.56 -23.63 6.06
C ARG A 313 12.37 -24.71 5.01
N ASP A 314 11.23 -25.40 5.01
CA ASP A 314 10.94 -26.49 4.08
C ASP A 314 10.70 -26.02 2.64
N ALA A 315 10.26 -24.77 2.47
CA ALA A 315 9.99 -24.21 1.14
C ALA A 315 11.25 -23.60 0.51
N HIS A 316 12.12 -22.97 1.32
CA HIS A 316 13.14 -22.02 0.83
C HIS A 316 14.48 -22.15 1.56
N ALA A 317 14.86 -23.36 2.00
CA ALA A 317 16.18 -23.58 2.58
C ALA A 317 17.28 -22.97 1.69
N ASP A 318 18.17 -22.20 2.32
CA ASP A 318 19.34 -21.56 1.71
C ASP A 318 19.05 -20.57 0.55
N LEU A 319 17.79 -20.17 0.35
CA LEU A 319 17.44 -19.21 -0.69
C LEU A 319 17.58 -17.76 -0.19
N GLY A 320 18.50 -17.03 -0.82
CA GLY A 320 18.66 -15.58 -0.70
C GLY A 320 18.05 -14.86 -1.89
N VAL A 321 17.19 -13.86 -1.66
CA VAL A 321 16.60 -13.02 -2.73
C VAL A 321 16.95 -11.55 -2.50
N ASP A 322 17.37 -10.87 -3.56
CA ASP A 322 17.69 -9.44 -3.51
C ASP A 322 16.45 -8.60 -3.21
N ILE A 323 16.60 -7.65 -2.29
CA ILE A 323 15.58 -6.67 -1.93
C ILE A 323 16.18 -5.26 -1.98
N PRO A 324 15.38 -4.19 -2.17
CA PRO A 324 15.91 -2.83 -2.22
C PRO A 324 16.53 -2.39 -0.88
N SER A 325 15.95 -2.81 0.23
CA SER A 325 16.40 -2.56 1.61
C SER A 325 15.75 -3.52 2.59
N GLY A 326 16.42 -3.83 3.70
CA GLY A 326 15.87 -4.60 4.81
C GLY A 326 15.49 -3.74 6.02
N THR A 327 14.75 -4.31 6.96
CA THR A 327 14.32 -3.66 8.20
C THR A 327 15.18 -4.12 9.38
N ALA A 328 15.70 -3.19 10.20
CA ALA A 328 16.67 -3.51 11.25
C ALA A 328 16.10 -4.11 12.54
N PHE A 329 14.82 -4.52 12.57
CA PHE A 329 14.28 -5.26 13.72
C PHE A 329 15.00 -6.59 13.94
N CYS A 330 15.44 -7.21 12.84
CA CYS A 330 16.30 -8.39 12.80
C CYS A 330 17.09 -8.35 11.47
N MET A 331 18.30 -7.81 11.51
CA MET A 331 19.13 -7.65 10.32
C MET A 331 20.57 -8.06 10.61
N LEU A 332 21.06 -9.02 9.85
CA LEU A 332 22.49 -9.33 9.83
C LEU A 332 23.18 -8.42 8.81
N VAL A 333 24.34 -7.88 9.19
CA VAL A 333 25.19 -7.04 8.34
C VAL A 333 26.61 -7.61 8.37
N THR A 334 27.24 -7.73 7.21
CA THR A 334 28.64 -8.17 7.15
C THR A 334 29.56 -7.09 7.72
N ARG A 335 30.60 -7.50 8.46
CA ARG A 335 31.54 -6.56 9.09
C ARG A 335 32.26 -5.70 8.06
N ALA A 336 32.58 -6.25 6.89
CA ALA A 336 33.18 -5.52 5.77
C ALA A 336 32.28 -4.36 5.31
N CYS A 337 31.00 -4.64 5.04
CA CYS A 337 30.01 -3.62 4.69
C CYS A 337 29.88 -2.59 5.82
N TRP A 338 29.73 -3.04 7.08
CA TRP A 338 29.57 -2.14 8.22
C TRP A 338 30.75 -1.17 8.40
N ASP A 339 31.98 -1.68 8.30
CA ASP A 339 33.21 -0.91 8.45
C ASP A 339 33.40 0.08 7.31
N GLU A 340 33.17 -0.34 6.06
CA GLU A 340 33.26 0.54 4.89
C GLU A 340 32.25 1.69 4.97
N LEU A 341 31.06 1.40 5.47
CA LEU A 341 29.96 2.37 5.55
C LEU A 341 30.04 3.28 6.78
N GLY A 342 30.81 2.94 7.80
CA GLY A 342 30.91 3.69 9.04
C GLY A 342 29.68 3.55 9.95
N GLY A 343 28.99 2.41 9.90
CA GLY A 343 27.80 2.10 10.70
C GLY A 343 26.51 2.81 10.27
N LEU A 344 25.56 2.92 11.20
CA LEU A 344 24.27 3.60 10.98
C LEU A 344 24.44 5.12 10.99
N ALA A 345 23.72 5.79 10.09
CA ALA A 345 23.69 7.25 10.02
C ALA A 345 22.98 7.83 11.24
N LEU A 346 23.56 8.87 11.84
CA LEU A 346 23.05 9.54 13.04
C LEU A 346 22.04 10.67 12.73
N ASP A 347 21.87 11.02 11.46
CA ASP A 347 21.01 12.12 11.01
C ASP A 347 19.51 11.87 11.26
N TYR A 348 19.13 10.61 11.49
CA TYR A 348 17.75 10.16 11.75
C TYR A 348 17.31 10.33 13.21
N GLY A 349 18.15 10.94 14.05
CA GLY A 349 17.82 11.25 15.45
C GLY A 349 17.52 9.99 16.27
N ARG A 350 16.28 9.85 16.76
CA ARG A 350 15.91 8.75 17.67
C ARG A 350 15.66 7.41 16.96
N GLY A 351 15.43 7.40 15.64
CA GLY A 351 15.29 6.19 14.83
C GLY A 351 14.34 6.36 13.63
N TYR A 352 14.11 5.26 12.91
CA TYR A 352 13.44 5.16 11.60
C TYR A 352 14.27 5.65 10.40
N PHE A 353 14.36 4.79 9.38
CA PHE A 353 15.06 4.96 8.09
C PHE A 353 16.59 4.88 8.12
N GLU A 354 17.24 4.80 9.28
CA GLU A 354 18.67 4.50 9.38
C GLU A 354 19.06 3.16 8.75
N ASP A 355 18.15 2.19 8.77
CA ASP A 355 18.29 0.85 8.19
C ASP A 355 18.16 0.86 6.67
N VAL A 356 17.18 1.61 6.16
CA VAL A 356 17.03 1.87 4.73
C VAL A 356 18.25 2.62 4.20
N ASP A 357 18.68 3.68 4.89
CA ASP A 357 19.90 4.42 4.54
C ASP A 357 21.14 3.54 4.47
N LEU A 358 21.35 2.66 5.46
CA LEU A 358 22.43 1.67 5.45
C LEU A 358 22.34 0.79 4.20
N CYS A 359 21.18 0.21 3.91
CA CYS A 359 20.96 -0.65 2.74
C CYS A 359 21.21 0.09 1.42
N ARG A 360 20.85 1.38 1.33
CA ARG A 360 21.07 2.21 0.14
C ARG A 360 22.53 2.58 -0.03
N ARG A 361 23.24 2.90 1.06
CA ARG A 361 24.69 3.10 1.01
C ARG A 361 25.42 1.81 0.63
N ALA A 362 25.00 0.67 1.17
CA ALA A 362 25.52 -0.65 0.81
C ALA A 362 25.36 -0.92 -0.69
N LYS A 363 24.14 -0.74 -1.23
CA LYS A 363 23.86 -0.89 -2.67
C LYS A 363 24.73 0.00 -3.54
N ARG A 364 24.94 1.28 -3.16
CA ARG A 364 25.84 2.21 -3.88
C ARG A 364 27.31 1.78 -3.86
N ARG A 365 27.72 0.92 -2.93
CA ARG A 365 29.06 0.31 -2.87
C ARG A 365 29.14 -1.07 -3.53
N GLY A 366 28.06 -1.54 -4.16
CA GLY A 366 28.02 -2.83 -4.84
C GLY A 366 27.60 -4.00 -3.95
N TYR A 367 27.28 -3.76 -2.68
CA TYR A 367 26.74 -4.81 -1.82
C TYR A 367 25.26 -5.08 -2.11
N ARG A 368 24.85 -6.32 -1.89
CA ARG A 368 23.48 -6.81 -2.01
C ARG A 368 22.78 -6.81 -0.66
N ASN A 369 21.48 -6.55 -0.69
CA ASN A 369 20.60 -6.70 0.47
C ASN A 369 19.70 -7.89 0.21
N LEU A 370 19.72 -8.89 1.08
CA LEU A 370 19.06 -10.16 0.87
C LEU A 370 17.95 -10.40 1.87
N VAL A 371 16.90 -11.11 1.45
CA VAL A 371 16.02 -11.83 2.36
C VAL A 371 16.47 -13.29 2.48
N ALA A 372 16.63 -13.78 3.71
CA ALA A 372 16.76 -15.19 4.01
C ALA A 372 15.37 -15.84 3.99
N ALA A 373 14.92 -16.25 2.80
CA ALA A 373 13.53 -16.66 2.56
C ALA A 373 13.10 -17.90 3.37
N GLY A 374 14.05 -18.71 3.80
CA GLY A 374 13.79 -19.84 4.68
C GLY A 374 13.43 -19.45 6.11
N LEU A 375 13.77 -18.25 6.58
CA LEU A 375 13.68 -17.88 7.99
C LEU A 375 12.48 -16.96 8.25
N TYR A 376 11.65 -17.31 9.23
CA TYR A 376 10.57 -16.45 9.73
C TYR A 376 10.84 -16.03 11.17
N VAL A 377 10.90 -14.73 11.43
CA VAL A 377 11.07 -14.16 12.78
C VAL A 377 9.80 -13.46 13.21
N ARG A 378 9.31 -13.79 14.41
CA ARG A 378 8.15 -13.12 15.00
C ARG A 378 8.57 -11.78 15.59
N HIS A 379 7.87 -10.72 15.22
CA HIS A 379 8.09 -9.37 15.74
C HIS A 379 6.87 -8.90 16.53
N ILE A 380 7.06 -8.61 17.83
CA ILE A 380 5.95 -8.22 18.72
C ILE A 380 5.49 -6.79 18.43
N GLY A 381 6.37 -5.90 17.99
CA GLY A 381 6.04 -4.52 17.66
C GLY A 381 5.73 -3.64 18.88
N ALA A 382 6.41 -3.86 20.00
CA ALA A 382 6.13 -3.16 21.25
C ALA A 382 6.73 -1.74 21.31
N GLN A 383 5.87 -0.74 21.55
CA GLN A 383 6.08 0.57 22.19
C GLN A 383 7.40 1.36 21.98
N SER A 384 8.03 1.33 20.81
CA SER A 384 9.02 2.37 20.48
C SER A 384 8.33 3.53 19.77
N PHE A 385 8.30 4.69 20.44
CA PHE A 385 7.79 5.98 19.95
C PHE A 385 6.26 6.10 19.79
N ALA A 386 5.42 5.50 20.64
CA ALA A 386 3.96 5.48 20.45
C ALA A 386 3.31 6.82 19.98
N ALA A 387 3.58 7.94 20.66
CA ALA A 387 3.09 9.26 20.25
C ALA A 387 3.92 9.85 19.09
N ASP A 388 5.25 9.83 19.21
CA ASP A 388 6.17 10.49 18.27
C ASP A 388 6.41 9.74 16.94
N LYS A 389 5.98 8.49 16.80
CA LYS A 389 6.35 7.58 15.69
C LYS A 389 5.95 8.17 14.34
N ARG A 390 4.74 8.71 14.24
CA ARG A 390 4.25 9.30 12.98
C ARG A 390 5.07 10.53 12.60
N ALA A 391 5.37 11.40 13.56
CA ALA A 391 6.17 12.60 13.32
C ALA A 391 7.60 12.24 12.91
N LEU A 392 8.25 11.31 13.62
CA LEU A 392 9.59 10.82 13.31
C LEU A 392 9.66 10.14 11.95
N VAL A 393 8.71 9.24 11.63
CA VAL A 393 8.63 8.58 10.32
C VAL A 393 8.45 9.62 9.22
N ALA A 394 7.52 10.57 9.36
CA ALA A 394 7.30 11.59 8.35
C ALA A 394 8.53 12.49 8.12
N GLU A 395 9.20 12.93 9.19
CA GLU A 395 10.42 13.74 9.11
C GLU A 395 11.58 12.98 8.46
N ASN A 396 11.82 11.75 8.90
CA ASN A 396 12.94 10.95 8.43
C ASN A 396 12.74 10.37 7.03
N ALA A 397 11.50 10.10 6.61
CA ALA A 397 11.17 9.72 5.24
C ALA A 397 11.63 10.78 4.24
N ARG A 398 11.47 12.06 4.59
CA ARG A 398 11.95 13.16 3.76
C ARG A 398 13.47 13.20 3.67
N LEU A 399 14.17 13.11 4.80
CA LEU A 399 15.64 13.07 4.82
C LEU A 399 16.17 11.94 3.94
N LEU A 400 15.50 10.78 3.98
CA LEU A 400 15.81 9.66 3.10
C LEU A 400 15.60 10.01 1.61
N ARG A 401 14.45 10.59 1.25
CA ARG A 401 14.17 11.00 -0.15
C ARG A 401 15.17 12.01 -0.67
N ASP A 402 15.55 13.00 0.14
CA ASP A 402 16.55 14.00 -0.24
C ASP A 402 17.93 13.34 -0.49
N ARG A 403 18.30 12.32 0.30
CA ARG A 403 19.58 11.60 0.18
C ARG A 403 19.59 10.53 -0.92
N PHE A 404 18.43 9.94 -1.21
CA PHE A 404 18.23 8.88 -2.19
C PHE A 404 16.95 9.11 -3.02
N PRO A 405 16.97 10.07 -3.98
CA PRO A 405 15.79 10.39 -4.79
C PRO A 405 15.20 9.21 -5.56
N ASP A 406 16.03 8.25 -5.96
CA ASP A 406 15.60 7.08 -6.73
C ASP A 406 14.92 5.99 -5.88
N TYR A 407 14.89 6.14 -4.55
CA TYR A 407 14.40 5.09 -3.65
C TYR A 407 12.92 4.78 -3.86
N ASP A 408 12.08 5.81 -4.04
CA ASP A 408 10.63 5.62 -4.22
C ASP A 408 10.32 4.83 -5.50
N MET A 409 11.10 5.05 -6.57
CA MET A 409 10.99 4.30 -7.82
C MET A 409 11.46 2.85 -7.68
N ASP A 410 12.60 2.63 -7.00
CA ASP A 410 13.08 1.28 -6.68
C ASP A 410 12.06 0.50 -5.84
N TRP A 411 11.45 1.19 -4.86
CA TRP A 411 10.40 0.63 -4.01
C TRP A 411 9.16 0.26 -4.83
N ALA A 412 8.63 1.18 -5.64
CA ALA A 412 7.45 0.94 -6.46
C ALA A 412 7.69 -0.21 -7.45
N SER A 413 8.87 -0.27 -8.09
CA SER A 413 9.22 -1.32 -9.03
C SER A 413 9.29 -2.69 -8.38
N PHE A 414 9.88 -2.78 -7.17
CA PHE A 414 9.93 -4.03 -6.43
C PHE A 414 8.55 -4.49 -5.96
N VAL A 415 7.70 -3.55 -5.52
CA VAL A 415 6.32 -3.86 -5.11
C VAL A 415 5.48 -4.35 -6.27
N GLU A 416 5.60 -3.73 -7.43
CA GLU A 416 4.88 -4.13 -8.64
C GLU A 416 5.34 -5.50 -9.15
N ALA A 417 6.65 -5.75 -9.15
CA ALA A 417 7.20 -7.02 -9.58
C ALA A 417 6.94 -8.16 -8.58
N ASP A 418 6.88 -7.83 -7.28
CA ASP A 418 6.71 -8.75 -6.15
C ASP A 418 7.44 -10.09 -6.31
N PRO A 419 8.79 -10.08 -6.39
CA PRO A 419 9.58 -11.30 -6.58
C PRO A 419 9.47 -12.28 -5.41
N LEU A 420 8.92 -11.84 -4.27
CA LEU A 420 8.68 -12.67 -3.10
C LEU A 420 7.32 -13.39 -3.13
N ARG A 421 6.43 -13.05 -4.07
CA ARG A 421 5.11 -13.69 -4.21
C ARG A 421 5.18 -15.21 -4.31
N PRO A 422 6.05 -15.81 -5.16
CA PRO A 422 6.15 -17.26 -5.24
C PRO A 422 6.63 -17.88 -3.92
N LEU A 423 7.49 -17.16 -3.18
CA LEU A 423 8.02 -17.63 -1.91
C LEU A 423 6.93 -17.65 -0.84
N ARG A 424 6.16 -16.57 -0.73
CA ARG A 424 5.01 -16.50 0.17
C ARG A 424 3.97 -17.55 -0.21
N ALA A 425 3.65 -17.71 -1.49
CA ALA A 425 2.71 -18.72 -1.96
C ALA A 425 3.14 -20.15 -1.56
N ALA A 426 4.43 -20.48 -1.63
CA ALA A 426 4.93 -21.79 -1.20
C ALA A 426 4.79 -22.05 0.31
N ILE A 427 4.88 -21.00 1.14
CA ILE A 427 4.60 -21.05 2.58
C ILE A 427 3.09 -21.18 2.82
N GLU A 428 2.29 -20.35 2.16
CA GLU A 428 0.82 -20.37 2.27
C GLU A 428 0.22 -21.74 1.91
N ARG A 429 0.78 -22.45 0.92
CA ARG A 429 0.40 -23.84 0.58
C ARG A 429 0.60 -24.83 1.72
N ARG A 430 1.60 -24.61 2.57
CA ARG A 430 1.98 -25.49 3.69
C ARG A 430 1.27 -25.10 5.00
N VAL A 431 0.79 -23.87 5.10
CA VAL A 431 0.17 -23.31 6.30
C VAL A 431 -1.21 -22.74 5.97
N PRO A 432 -2.17 -23.56 5.52
CA PRO A 432 -3.52 -23.09 5.24
C PRO A 432 -4.19 -22.55 6.51
N PRO A 433 -5.25 -21.72 6.37
CA PRO A 433 -6.03 -21.23 7.50
C PRO A 433 -6.44 -22.32 8.47
N ALA A 434 -6.23 -22.07 9.76
CA ALA A 434 -6.74 -22.95 10.80
C ALA A 434 -8.25 -22.69 11.01
N GLY A 435 -9.05 -23.76 11.04
CA GLY A 435 -10.48 -23.68 11.33
C GLY A 435 -11.39 -23.56 10.11
N PRO A 436 -12.68 -23.25 10.32
CA PRO A 436 -13.68 -23.29 9.26
C PRO A 436 -13.46 -22.22 8.20
N VAL A 437 -13.62 -22.60 6.94
CA VAL A 437 -13.42 -21.73 5.77
C VAL A 437 -14.71 -21.62 4.97
N ARG A 438 -15.01 -20.43 4.46
CA ARG A 438 -16.03 -20.18 3.45
C ARG A 438 -15.37 -19.67 2.16
N ILE A 439 -15.74 -20.25 1.03
CA ILE A 439 -15.23 -19.82 -0.29
C ILE A 439 -16.20 -18.80 -0.88
N LEU A 440 -15.68 -17.69 -1.41
CA LEU A 440 -16.43 -16.74 -2.23
C LEU A 440 -15.81 -16.70 -3.63
N ALA A 441 -16.40 -17.43 -4.57
CA ALA A 441 -15.92 -17.47 -5.95
C ALA A 441 -16.57 -16.35 -6.79
N GLY A 442 -15.77 -15.52 -7.46
CA GLY A 442 -16.26 -14.45 -8.33
C GLY A 442 -15.15 -13.64 -8.98
N ARG A 443 -15.48 -12.83 -9.99
CA ARG A 443 -14.53 -11.90 -10.64
C ARG A 443 -14.54 -10.52 -9.96
N PRO A 444 -13.41 -10.05 -9.39
CA PRO A 444 -13.37 -8.77 -8.67
C PRO A 444 -13.61 -7.54 -9.56
N THR A 445 -13.29 -7.61 -10.85
CA THR A 445 -13.35 -6.47 -11.78
C THR A 445 -14.74 -5.88 -11.96
N ARG A 446 -15.81 -6.64 -11.71
CA ARG A 446 -17.21 -6.16 -11.83
C ARG A 446 -17.93 -5.99 -10.51
N LEU A 447 -17.62 -6.85 -9.54
CA LEU A 447 -18.36 -6.95 -8.29
C LEU A 447 -17.55 -6.57 -7.06
N GLY A 448 -16.37 -5.95 -7.22
CA GLY A 448 -15.43 -5.66 -6.13
C GLY A 448 -16.09 -5.20 -4.81
N PRO A 449 -16.85 -4.09 -4.80
CA PRO A 449 -17.54 -3.62 -3.59
C PRO A 449 -18.59 -4.60 -3.04
N ALA A 450 -19.34 -5.28 -3.92
CA ALA A 450 -20.38 -6.24 -3.53
C ALA A 450 -19.79 -7.55 -2.98
N LEU A 451 -18.70 -8.04 -3.58
CA LEU A 451 -17.93 -9.19 -3.11
C LEU A 451 -17.25 -8.87 -1.79
N ALA A 452 -16.70 -7.67 -1.62
CA ALA A 452 -16.14 -7.22 -0.34
C ALA A 452 -17.22 -7.18 0.75
N ALA A 453 -18.39 -6.60 0.47
CA ALA A 453 -19.51 -6.57 1.41
C ALA A 453 -20.00 -7.98 1.75
N ARG A 454 -20.10 -8.88 0.75
CA ARG A 454 -20.48 -10.28 0.96
C ARG A 454 -19.44 -11.04 1.77
N ALA A 455 -18.15 -10.82 1.50
CA ALA A 455 -17.08 -11.43 2.27
C ALA A 455 -17.13 -10.99 3.73
N ALA A 456 -17.39 -9.70 4.00
CA ALA A 456 -17.63 -9.20 5.36
C ALA A 456 -18.82 -9.90 6.02
N ALA A 457 -19.95 -10.06 5.31
CA ALA A 457 -21.12 -10.76 5.82
C ALA A 457 -20.92 -12.26 6.04
N LEU A 458 -19.98 -12.88 5.30
CA LEU A 458 -19.60 -14.29 5.48
C LEU A 458 -18.54 -14.49 6.56
N SER A 459 -17.92 -13.42 7.06
CA SER A 459 -16.86 -13.46 8.07
C SER A 459 -17.42 -13.56 9.51
N VAL A 460 -18.56 -14.23 9.69
CA VAL A 460 -19.25 -14.42 10.97
C VAL A 460 -18.80 -15.72 11.63
N ASP A 461 -18.80 -15.75 12.96
CA ASP A 461 -18.44 -16.92 13.80
C ASP A 461 -16.97 -17.38 13.68
N GLY A 462 -16.07 -16.48 13.27
CA GLY A 462 -14.65 -16.76 13.18
C GLY A 462 -14.23 -17.63 11.99
N ALA A 463 -15.14 -17.90 11.04
CA ALA A 463 -14.78 -18.57 9.80
C ALA A 463 -14.00 -17.66 8.85
N ALA A 464 -12.89 -18.15 8.32
CA ALA A 464 -12.11 -17.42 7.32
C ALA A 464 -12.84 -17.40 5.98
N VAL A 465 -12.87 -16.25 5.30
CA VAL A 465 -13.44 -16.14 3.96
C VAL A 465 -12.32 -16.05 2.94
N ILE A 466 -12.24 -17.03 2.04
CA ILE A 466 -11.29 -17.04 0.94
C ILE A 466 -12.02 -16.66 -0.35
N GLY A 467 -11.65 -15.53 -0.90
CA GLY A 467 -12.02 -15.12 -2.25
C GLY A 467 -11.28 -15.99 -3.27
N LEU A 468 -12.01 -16.52 -4.24
CA LEU A 468 -11.48 -17.28 -5.35
C LEU A 468 -11.82 -16.55 -6.64
N SER A 469 -10.79 -16.12 -7.36
CA SER A 469 -10.91 -15.43 -8.64
C SER A 469 -10.15 -16.17 -9.73
N TRP A 470 -10.45 -15.86 -10.99
CA TRP A 470 -9.78 -16.50 -12.13
C TRP A 470 -9.54 -15.54 -13.28
N THR A 471 -8.45 -15.79 -14.01
CA THR A 471 -8.10 -15.09 -15.23
C THR A 471 -8.91 -15.60 -16.43
N ARG A 472 -8.82 -14.92 -17.57
CA ARG A 472 -9.41 -15.39 -18.83
C ARG A 472 -8.79 -16.72 -19.30
N HIS A 473 -7.52 -16.94 -19.01
CA HIS A 473 -6.80 -18.18 -19.34
C HIS A 473 -7.08 -19.34 -18.37
N GLY A 474 -7.80 -19.07 -17.28
CA GLY A 474 -8.25 -20.08 -16.33
C GLY A 474 -7.33 -20.30 -15.13
N ASP A 475 -6.30 -19.47 -14.96
CA ASP A 475 -5.50 -19.43 -13.72
C ASP A 475 -6.39 -18.97 -12.58
N VAL A 476 -6.19 -19.55 -11.40
CA VAL A 476 -7.01 -19.32 -10.21
C VAL A 476 -6.16 -18.69 -9.13
N ALA A 477 -6.62 -17.56 -8.59
CA ALA A 477 -6.00 -16.88 -7.46
C ALA A 477 -6.89 -16.99 -6.22
N LEU A 478 -6.28 -17.20 -5.05
CA LEU A 478 -6.96 -17.31 -3.78
C LEU A 478 -6.44 -16.27 -2.80
N GLU A 479 -7.35 -15.48 -2.22
CA GLU A 479 -7.02 -14.41 -1.30
C GLU A 479 -8.01 -14.39 -0.13
N ALA A 480 -7.52 -14.39 1.11
CA ALA A 480 -8.37 -14.28 2.29
C ALA A 480 -8.85 -12.82 2.45
N ALA A 481 -10.16 -12.62 2.55
CA ALA A 481 -10.76 -11.29 2.54
C ALA A 481 -10.35 -10.42 3.74
N ALA A 482 -10.09 -11.04 4.91
CA ALA A 482 -9.61 -10.34 6.10
C ALA A 482 -8.09 -10.10 6.11
N GLY A 483 -7.38 -10.50 5.05
CA GLY A 483 -5.93 -10.31 4.92
C GLY A 483 -5.07 -11.33 5.65
N GLY A 484 -5.64 -12.47 6.06
CA GLY A 484 -4.91 -13.65 6.53
C GLY A 484 -4.37 -14.49 5.37
N VAL A 485 -3.85 -15.69 5.63
CA VAL A 485 -3.43 -16.61 4.56
C VAL A 485 -4.67 -17.17 3.83
N PRO A 486 -4.65 -17.41 2.51
CA PRO A 486 -3.62 -17.03 1.54
C PRO A 486 -3.75 -15.57 1.06
N GLN A 487 -2.67 -14.99 0.55
CA GLN A 487 -2.64 -13.67 -0.11
C GLN A 487 -1.84 -13.69 -1.42
N SER A 488 -1.00 -14.71 -1.61
CA SER A 488 -0.04 -14.81 -2.70
C SER A 488 -0.32 -16.02 -3.59
N LEU A 489 -1.22 -16.91 -3.15
CA LEU A 489 -1.49 -18.20 -3.77
C LEU A 489 -2.21 -18.08 -5.11
N SER A 490 -1.60 -18.67 -6.14
CA SER A 490 -2.21 -18.89 -7.45
C SER A 490 -1.90 -20.30 -7.97
N PHE A 491 -2.75 -20.78 -8.86
CA PHE A 491 -2.64 -22.04 -9.57
C PHE A 491 -2.87 -21.78 -11.05
N ALA A 492 -1.93 -22.22 -11.89
CA ALA A 492 -2.09 -22.15 -13.33
C ALA A 492 -3.29 -23.00 -13.79
N ALA A 493 -3.86 -22.69 -14.94
CA ALA A 493 -5.01 -23.42 -15.48
C ALA A 493 -4.77 -24.94 -15.61
N GLU A 494 -3.53 -25.35 -15.86
CA GLU A 494 -3.07 -26.74 -15.93
C GLU A 494 -2.84 -27.40 -14.55
N ASP A 495 -2.55 -26.63 -13.49
CA ASP A 495 -2.29 -27.15 -12.13
C ASP A 495 -3.59 -27.34 -11.33
N ARG A 496 -4.54 -28.08 -11.91
CA ARG A 496 -5.81 -28.39 -11.23
C ARG A 496 -5.63 -29.37 -10.07
N GLY A 497 -4.61 -30.22 -10.13
CA GLY A 497 -4.27 -31.14 -9.06
C GLY A 497 -3.81 -30.41 -7.80
N GLY A 498 -2.94 -29.42 -7.94
CA GLY A 498 -2.50 -28.58 -6.83
C GLY A 498 -3.64 -27.79 -6.19
N LEU A 499 -4.52 -27.20 -7.01
CA LEU A 499 -5.70 -26.50 -6.50
C LEU A 499 -6.64 -27.44 -5.73
N ALA A 500 -6.89 -28.65 -6.26
CA ALA A 500 -7.72 -29.64 -5.58
C ALA A 500 -7.12 -30.04 -4.23
N ALA A 501 -5.84 -30.39 -4.19
CA ALA A 501 -5.15 -30.76 -2.95
C ALA A 501 -5.17 -29.64 -1.90
N TYR A 502 -5.06 -28.37 -2.34
CA TYR A 502 -5.18 -27.24 -1.43
C TYR A 502 -6.60 -27.09 -0.88
N LEU A 503 -7.64 -27.19 -1.70
CA LEU A 503 -9.02 -27.14 -1.21
C LEU A 503 -9.37 -28.31 -0.29
N ASP A 504 -8.86 -29.51 -0.56
CA ASP A 504 -9.06 -30.70 0.26
C ASP A 504 -8.42 -30.56 1.65
N ALA A 505 -7.39 -29.71 1.78
CA ALA A 505 -6.74 -29.41 3.06
C ALA A 505 -7.51 -28.38 3.91
N LEU A 506 -8.56 -27.74 3.36
CA LEU A 506 -9.36 -26.73 4.06
C LEU A 506 -10.61 -27.35 4.69
N ASP A 507 -11.00 -26.86 5.87
CA ASP A 507 -12.29 -27.18 6.48
C ASP A 507 -13.41 -26.32 5.86
N ILE A 508 -13.78 -26.61 4.60
CA ILE A 508 -14.74 -25.81 3.85
C ILE A 508 -16.17 -26.05 4.38
N ARG A 509 -16.78 -25.01 4.96
CA ARG A 509 -18.13 -25.01 5.53
C ARG A 509 -19.21 -24.44 4.61
N GLY A 510 -18.81 -23.81 3.52
CA GLY A 510 -19.75 -23.28 2.54
C GLY A 510 -19.05 -22.60 1.38
N ILE A 511 -19.71 -22.60 0.23
CA ILE A 511 -19.24 -22.00 -1.01
C ILE A 511 -20.32 -21.04 -1.50
N THR A 512 -19.95 -19.78 -1.69
CA THR A 512 -20.79 -18.78 -2.35
C THR A 512 -20.21 -18.48 -3.73
N VAL A 513 -21.01 -18.64 -4.77
CA VAL A 513 -20.62 -18.33 -6.15
C VAL A 513 -21.34 -17.06 -6.61
N ALA A 514 -20.58 -16.04 -6.97
CA ALA A 514 -21.08 -14.87 -7.68
C ALA A 514 -20.96 -15.10 -9.19
N GLU A 515 -21.99 -14.69 -9.95
CA GLU A 515 -22.04 -14.84 -11.43
C GLU A 515 -21.72 -16.29 -11.87
N PRO A 516 -22.54 -17.29 -11.48
CA PRO A 516 -22.26 -18.70 -11.76
C PRO A 516 -22.05 -19.01 -13.25
N GLU A 517 -22.66 -18.22 -14.14
CA GLU A 517 -22.47 -18.29 -15.60
C GLU A 517 -21.05 -17.93 -16.07
N ALA A 518 -20.28 -17.19 -15.26
CA ALA A 518 -18.93 -16.76 -15.57
C ALA A 518 -17.86 -17.72 -15.02
N VAL A 519 -18.25 -18.69 -14.20
CA VAL A 519 -17.32 -19.67 -13.60
C VAL A 519 -16.92 -20.72 -14.64
N PRO A 520 -15.61 -20.96 -14.86
CA PRO A 520 -15.14 -22.03 -15.72
C PRO A 520 -15.67 -23.39 -15.25
N GLY A 521 -16.24 -24.19 -16.16
CA GLY A 521 -16.78 -25.51 -15.84
C GLY A 521 -15.85 -26.40 -14.99
N PRO A 522 -14.57 -26.56 -15.36
CA PRO A 522 -13.61 -27.36 -14.57
C PRO A 522 -13.38 -26.84 -13.15
N LEU A 523 -13.49 -25.52 -12.93
CA LEU A 523 -13.38 -24.93 -11.60
C LEU A 523 -14.66 -25.17 -10.79
N LEU A 524 -15.83 -25.05 -11.43
CA LEU A 524 -17.11 -25.37 -10.80
C LEU A 524 -17.16 -26.84 -10.36
N ASP A 525 -16.70 -27.77 -11.21
CA ASP A 525 -16.61 -29.19 -10.87
C ASP A 525 -15.74 -29.41 -9.62
N LEU A 526 -14.60 -28.72 -9.54
CA LEU A 526 -13.68 -28.81 -8.42
C LEU A 526 -14.32 -28.28 -7.13
N LEU A 527 -15.06 -27.18 -7.20
CA LEU A 527 -15.82 -26.64 -6.06
C LEU A 527 -16.92 -27.60 -5.59
N LEU A 528 -17.67 -28.21 -6.53
CA LEU A 528 -18.73 -29.16 -6.22
C LEU A 528 -18.19 -30.45 -5.57
N ARG A 529 -16.97 -30.88 -5.90
CA ARG A 529 -16.33 -32.06 -5.29
C ARG A 529 -16.13 -31.94 -3.79
N THR A 530 -16.02 -30.72 -3.24
CA THR A 530 -15.85 -30.49 -1.80
C THR A 530 -17.05 -30.93 -0.96
N ARG A 531 -18.23 -31.10 -1.58
CA ARG A 531 -19.52 -31.40 -0.94
C ARG A 531 -19.97 -30.38 0.11
N ALA A 532 -19.34 -29.21 0.16
CA ALA A 532 -19.77 -28.12 1.02
C ALA A 532 -21.08 -27.49 0.49
N PRO A 533 -21.94 -26.93 1.37
CA PRO A 533 -23.15 -26.23 0.96
C PRO A 533 -22.84 -25.11 -0.04
N LEU A 534 -23.54 -25.10 -1.18
CA LEU A 534 -23.38 -24.12 -2.26
C LEU A 534 -24.51 -23.08 -2.22
N SER A 535 -24.16 -21.81 -2.28
CA SER A 535 -25.10 -20.68 -2.40
C SER A 535 -24.73 -19.81 -3.60
N ILE A 536 -25.73 -19.18 -4.21
CA ILE A 536 -25.52 -18.28 -5.35
C ILE A 536 -25.71 -16.84 -4.87
N PHE A 537 -24.70 -16.00 -5.12
CA PHE A 537 -24.76 -14.57 -4.85
C PHE A 537 -25.04 -13.81 -6.13
N VAL A 538 -26.17 -13.12 -6.16
CA VAL A 538 -26.59 -12.30 -7.31
C VAL A 538 -26.50 -10.84 -6.91
N ALA A 539 -25.63 -10.09 -7.60
CA ALA A 539 -25.50 -8.66 -7.41
C ALA A 539 -26.40 -7.91 -8.41
N GLY A 540 -27.43 -7.22 -7.93
CA GLY A 540 -28.29 -6.34 -8.73
C GLY A 540 -29.66 -6.93 -9.15
N ARG A 541 -30.67 -6.05 -9.25
CA ARG A 541 -32.08 -6.42 -9.52
C ARG A 541 -32.35 -6.98 -10.93
N ALA A 542 -31.55 -6.63 -11.92
CA ALA A 542 -31.72 -7.10 -13.30
C ALA A 542 -31.20 -8.54 -13.50
N ALA A 543 -30.06 -8.88 -12.90
CA ALA A 543 -29.46 -10.22 -12.96
C ALA A 543 -30.36 -11.28 -12.30
N ALA A 544 -31.03 -10.93 -11.20
CA ALA A 544 -31.96 -11.84 -10.49
C ALA A 544 -33.17 -12.29 -11.32
N ARG A 545 -33.58 -11.53 -12.34
CA ARG A 545 -34.69 -11.88 -13.24
C ARG A 545 -34.25 -12.77 -14.42
N SER A 546 -32.95 -12.85 -14.71
CA SER A 546 -32.38 -13.57 -15.86
C SER A 546 -31.98 -15.01 -15.54
N LEU A 547 -31.90 -15.37 -14.26
CA LEU A 547 -31.75 -16.76 -13.84
C LEU A 547 -33.08 -17.47 -14.06
N GLY A 548 -33.17 -18.24 -15.16
CA GLY A 548 -34.30 -19.13 -15.42
C GLY A 548 -34.50 -20.18 -14.31
N PRO A 549 -35.43 -21.14 -14.48
CA PRO A 549 -35.69 -22.17 -13.46
C PRO A 549 -34.41 -22.93 -13.10
N PRO A 550 -34.35 -23.49 -11.87
CA PRO A 550 -33.14 -24.08 -11.36
C PRO A 550 -32.58 -25.18 -12.26
N ARG A 551 -31.31 -25.05 -12.65
CA ARG A 551 -30.62 -26.11 -13.41
C ARG A 551 -30.46 -27.34 -12.49
N PRO A 552 -30.54 -28.57 -13.02
CA PRO A 552 -30.50 -29.82 -12.23
C PRO A 552 -29.18 -30.08 -11.47
N LEU A 553 -28.18 -29.20 -11.60
CA LEU A 553 -26.92 -29.24 -10.85
C LEU A 553 -27.00 -28.53 -9.48
N TRP A 554 -28.14 -27.93 -9.12
CA TRP A 554 -28.29 -27.15 -7.89
C TRP A 554 -28.87 -28.04 -6.79
N SER A 555 -28.11 -28.27 -5.71
CA SER A 555 -28.56 -29.06 -4.56
C SER A 555 -29.76 -28.41 -3.87
N ASP A 556 -30.63 -29.23 -3.27
CA ASP A 556 -31.69 -28.80 -2.35
C ASP A 556 -31.07 -28.01 -1.19
N GLY A 557 -31.09 -26.67 -1.27
CA GLY A 557 -30.42 -25.77 -0.32
C GLY A 557 -29.80 -24.51 -0.91
N ALA A 558 -29.86 -24.28 -2.23
CA ALA A 558 -29.40 -23.03 -2.84
C ALA A 558 -30.27 -21.83 -2.41
N GLU A 559 -29.72 -20.97 -1.53
CA GLU A 559 -30.35 -19.70 -1.16
C GLU A 559 -29.94 -18.60 -2.17
N ILE A 560 -30.92 -17.97 -2.82
CA ILE A 560 -30.71 -16.76 -3.63
C ILE A 560 -30.66 -15.57 -2.66
N VAL A 561 -29.46 -15.13 -2.31
CA VAL A 561 -29.28 -13.93 -1.48
C VAL A 561 -29.17 -12.72 -2.39
N ALA A 562 -30.28 -11.99 -2.57
CA ALA A 562 -30.29 -10.71 -3.25
C ALA A 562 -29.73 -9.62 -2.32
N GLY A 563 -28.56 -9.07 -2.64
CA GLY A 563 -28.03 -7.88 -1.97
C GLY A 563 -28.68 -6.61 -2.51
N ASP A 564 -29.61 -6.01 -1.77
CA ASP A 564 -30.28 -4.75 -2.11
C ASP A 564 -29.74 -3.58 -1.25
N ARG A 565 -29.76 -2.37 -1.83
CA ARG A 565 -29.78 -1.04 -1.17
C ARG A 565 -28.52 -0.29 -0.70
N MET A 566 -27.28 -0.66 -1.05
CA MET A 566 -26.09 0.04 -0.49
C MET A 566 -25.17 0.79 -1.47
N VAL A 567 -25.70 1.40 -2.53
CA VAL A 567 -24.94 2.41 -3.31
C VAL A 567 -25.70 3.75 -3.48
N ALA A 568 -27.01 3.79 -3.27
CA ALA A 568 -27.78 5.04 -3.44
C ALA A 568 -27.71 6.01 -2.25
N ALA A 569 -27.29 5.57 -1.06
CA ALA A 569 -27.21 6.44 0.13
C ALA A 569 -25.79 6.92 0.47
N ALA A 570 -24.75 6.29 -0.09
CA ALA A 570 -23.36 6.52 0.33
C ALA A 570 -22.60 7.58 -0.49
N LEU A 571 -23.14 8.05 -1.62
CA LEU A 571 -22.41 8.99 -2.48
C LEU A 571 -23.01 10.40 -2.61
N GLY A 572 -24.15 10.71 -1.98
CA GLY A 572 -24.63 12.10 -1.90
C GLY A 572 -24.71 12.85 -3.25
N LEU A 573 -24.75 12.13 -4.38
CA LEU A 573 -24.97 12.71 -5.68
C LEU A 573 -26.48 12.93 -5.78
N ALA A 574 -26.89 14.16 -5.49
CA ALA A 574 -28.18 14.63 -5.96
C ALA A 574 -28.29 14.28 -7.45
N PRO A 575 -29.44 13.80 -7.94
CA PRO A 575 -29.66 13.75 -9.37
C PRO A 575 -29.37 15.16 -9.88
N MET A 576 -28.38 15.30 -10.77
CA MET A 576 -28.25 16.55 -11.52
C MET A 576 -29.61 16.76 -12.16
N ALA A 577 -30.29 17.83 -11.75
CA ALA A 577 -31.47 18.30 -12.44
C ALA A 577 -31.14 18.32 -13.93
N GLU A 578 -32.06 17.83 -14.75
CA GLU A 578 -32.01 18.00 -16.20
C GLU A 578 -31.87 19.50 -16.48
N THR A 579 -30.63 19.97 -16.60
CA THR A 579 -30.36 21.13 -17.45
C THR A 579 -30.49 20.58 -18.85
N ASP A 580 -31.71 20.57 -19.36
CA ASP A 580 -31.99 20.57 -20.78
C ASP A 580 -31.21 21.77 -21.36
N PRO A 581 -30.06 21.55 -22.04
CA PRO A 581 -29.45 22.62 -22.80
C PRO A 581 -30.30 22.68 -24.06
N GLY A 582 -31.42 23.38 -23.95
CA GLY A 582 -32.54 23.34 -24.89
C GLY A 582 -32.10 22.96 -26.29
N ILE A 583 -32.50 21.77 -26.74
CA ILE A 583 -32.61 21.54 -28.16
C ILE A 583 -33.69 22.51 -28.60
N GLY A 584 -33.28 23.70 -29.07
CA GLY A 584 -34.17 24.66 -29.69
C GLY A 584 -35.04 23.89 -30.67
N ALA A 585 -36.34 23.87 -30.39
CA ALA A 585 -37.35 23.40 -31.31
C ALA A 585 -37.17 24.23 -32.60
N GLY A 586 -36.45 23.69 -33.59
CA GLY A 586 -36.15 24.43 -34.82
C GLY A 586 -34.89 24.06 -35.61
N ALA A 587 -34.00 23.19 -35.14
CA ALA A 587 -32.88 22.74 -35.98
C ALA A 587 -33.21 21.42 -36.69
N VAL A 588 -33.74 21.52 -37.92
CA VAL A 588 -33.78 20.39 -38.86
C VAL A 588 -32.35 20.00 -39.19
N LEU A 589 -31.85 18.91 -38.61
CA LEU A 589 -30.59 18.29 -39.01
C LEU A 589 -30.79 17.60 -40.37
N PRO A 590 -29.92 17.82 -41.37
CA PRO A 590 -30.09 17.25 -42.69
C PRO A 590 -29.66 15.78 -42.73
N GLY A 591 -30.51 14.92 -43.32
CA GLY A 591 -30.19 13.55 -43.75
C GLY A 591 -30.20 12.45 -42.66
N PRO A 592 -30.31 11.16 -43.04
CA PRO A 592 -30.27 10.02 -42.12
C PRO A 592 -28.86 9.86 -41.56
N GLN A 593 -28.56 10.52 -40.46
CA GLN A 593 -27.27 10.39 -39.78
C GLN A 593 -27.23 9.11 -38.95
N VAL A 594 -26.19 8.29 -39.15
CA VAL A 594 -25.89 7.13 -38.29
C VAL A 594 -25.63 7.63 -36.87
N ARG A 595 -26.40 7.11 -35.91
CA ARG A 595 -26.24 7.38 -34.47
C ARG A 595 -26.07 6.08 -33.72
N ILE A 596 -24.89 5.90 -33.12
CA ILE A 596 -24.53 4.70 -32.36
C ILE A 596 -24.67 5.02 -30.87
N ALA A 597 -25.46 4.22 -30.17
CA ALA A 597 -25.57 4.26 -28.71
C ALA A 597 -24.60 3.25 -28.09
N ALA A 598 -23.55 3.73 -27.45
CA ALA A 598 -22.56 2.91 -26.74
C ALA A 598 -22.95 2.74 -25.27
N LEU A 599 -23.24 1.52 -24.83
CA LEU A 599 -23.53 1.22 -23.43
C LEU A 599 -22.25 0.83 -22.68
N VAL A 600 -21.79 1.70 -21.79
CA VAL A 600 -20.52 1.59 -21.06
C VAL A 600 -20.83 1.79 -19.56
N PRO A 601 -21.29 0.75 -18.85
CA PRO A 601 -21.72 0.90 -17.47
C PRO A 601 -20.56 1.27 -16.53
N THR A 602 -19.34 0.86 -16.87
CA THR A 602 -18.09 1.18 -16.17
C THR A 602 -17.05 1.67 -17.17
N ALA A 603 -16.34 2.76 -16.84
CA ALA A 603 -15.25 3.26 -17.66
C ALA A 603 -14.09 2.26 -17.70
N THR A 604 -13.67 1.85 -18.89
CA THR A 604 -12.47 1.02 -19.08
C THR A 604 -11.59 1.63 -20.17
N ALA A 605 -10.27 1.51 -20.03
CA ALA A 605 -9.34 2.02 -21.03
C ALA A 605 -9.60 1.42 -22.43
N ALA A 606 -9.98 0.14 -22.51
CA ALA A 606 -10.32 -0.50 -23.78
C ALA A 606 -11.56 0.11 -24.44
N ALA A 607 -12.63 0.34 -23.66
CA ALA A 607 -13.83 1.01 -24.16
C ALA A 607 -13.53 2.46 -24.59
N ASP A 608 -12.76 3.21 -23.81
CA ASP A 608 -12.37 4.58 -24.14
C ASP A 608 -11.59 4.66 -25.46
N TRP A 609 -10.58 3.80 -25.64
CA TRP A 609 -9.80 3.74 -26.88
C TRP A 609 -10.65 3.40 -28.10
N LEU A 610 -11.55 2.41 -27.98
CA LEU A 610 -12.49 2.04 -29.04
C LEU A 610 -13.45 3.18 -29.38
N LEU A 611 -14.06 3.80 -28.38
CA LEU A 611 -15.01 4.91 -28.57
C LEU A 611 -14.32 6.15 -29.13
N THR A 612 -13.07 6.41 -28.77
CA THR A 612 -12.25 7.47 -29.38
C THR A 612 -11.99 7.22 -30.87
N ALA A 613 -11.61 5.98 -31.22
CA ALA A 613 -11.36 5.62 -32.61
C ALA A 613 -12.65 5.65 -33.44
N LEU A 614 -13.74 5.15 -32.86
CA LEU A 614 -15.06 5.16 -33.48
C LEU A 614 -15.60 6.57 -33.69
N ASP A 615 -15.54 7.42 -32.67
CA ASP A 615 -16.03 8.80 -32.74
C ASP A 615 -15.29 9.61 -33.80
N ARG A 616 -13.96 9.49 -33.88
CA ARG A 616 -13.15 10.15 -34.93
C ARG A 616 -13.57 9.71 -36.33
N ARG A 617 -13.76 8.40 -36.55
CA ARG A 617 -14.11 7.85 -37.88
C ARG A 617 -15.56 8.15 -38.26
N LEU A 618 -16.48 7.99 -37.32
CA LEU A 618 -17.90 8.18 -37.55
C LEU A 618 -18.26 9.67 -37.73
N SER A 619 -17.59 10.57 -36.98
CA SER A 619 -17.73 12.02 -37.15
C SER A 619 -17.27 12.48 -38.53
N ALA A 620 -16.20 11.91 -39.08
CA ALA A 620 -15.73 12.19 -40.43
C ALA A 620 -16.76 11.78 -41.52
N ALA A 621 -17.59 10.77 -41.23
CA ALA A 621 -18.69 10.33 -42.08
C ALA A 621 -20.05 10.99 -41.76
N GLY A 622 -20.08 12.01 -40.89
CA GLY A 622 -21.30 12.74 -40.52
C GLY A 622 -22.22 12.01 -39.54
N GLY A 623 -21.77 10.92 -38.91
CA GLY A 623 -22.49 10.21 -37.85
C GLY A 623 -22.08 10.65 -36.44
N GLN A 624 -22.71 10.07 -35.42
CA GLN A 624 -22.51 10.44 -34.01
C GLN A 624 -22.46 9.21 -33.10
N VAL A 625 -21.52 9.21 -32.14
CA VAL A 625 -21.50 8.26 -31.02
C VAL A 625 -22.14 8.93 -29.80
N ILE A 626 -23.07 8.24 -29.15
CA ILE A 626 -23.77 8.68 -27.95
C ILE A 626 -23.53 7.63 -26.86
N GLN A 627 -22.91 8.05 -25.76
CA GLN A 627 -22.60 7.13 -24.67
C GLN A 627 -23.70 7.12 -23.60
N PHE A 628 -24.02 5.92 -23.12
CA PHE A 628 -24.85 5.63 -21.96
C PHE A 628 -23.98 4.96 -20.88
N GLY A 629 -23.79 5.60 -19.73
CA GLY A 629 -23.01 5.08 -18.59
C GLY A 629 -21.85 5.99 -18.13
N GLU A 630 -20.87 5.42 -17.41
CA GLU A 630 -19.77 6.18 -16.79
C GLU A 630 -18.59 6.41 -17.76
N GLY A 631 -18.17 7.66 -17.91
CA GLY A 631 -16.91 8.09 -18.55
C GLY A 631 -16.73 7.82 -20.05
N TRP A 632 -16.72 8.87 -20.89
CA TRP A 632 -15.79 9.16 -22.02
C TRP A 632 -16.23 10.45 -22.73
N ARG A 633 -15.29 11.33 -23.11
CA ARG A 633 -15.51 12.51 -24.00
C ARG A 633 -14.23 12.98 -24.71
N PRO A 634 -14.22 13.12 -26.05
CA PRO A 634 -13.21 13.91 -26.73
C PRO A 634 -13.75 15.04 -27.65
N ALA A 635 -13.06 16.17 -27.53
CA ALA A 635 -12.88 17.35 -28.40
C ALA A 635 -13.90 17.71 -29.52
N ARG A 636 -15.08 18.20 -29.14
CA ARG A 636 -15.70 19.48 -29.61
C ARG A 636 -17.15 19.55 -29.09
N ALA A 637 -17.38 20.45 -28.13
CA ALA A 637 -18.66 20.82 -27.50
C ALA A 637 -19.98 20.35 -28.18
N ARG A 638 -20.51 19.20 -27.74
CA ARG A 638 -21.96 18.91 -27.59
C ARG A 638 -22.13 17.93 -26.42
N PRO A 639 -22.88 18.25 -25.35
CA PRO A 639 -23.02 17.35 -24.21
C PRO A 639 -23.87 16.15 -24.60
N GLN A 640 -23.53 14.94 -24.16
CA GLN A 640 -24.49 13.83 -24.00
C GLN A 640 -23.83 12.61 -23.30
N ALA A 641 -23.74 12.70 -21.97
CA ALA A 641 -23.67 11.54 -21.09
C ALA A 641 -24.98 11.53 -20.28
N THR A 642 -25.65 10.39 -20.15
CA THR A 642 -26.96 10.28 -19.48
C THR A 642 -26.87 9.82 -18.03
N GLY A 643 -25.68 9.49 -17.52
CA GLY A 643 -25.56 8.74 -16.27
C GLY A 643 -26.11 7.31 -16.40
N ALA A 644 -26.24 6.63 -15.26
CA ALA A 644 -26.82 5.30 -15.18
C ALA A 644 -28.33 5.34 -15.49
N MET A 645 -28.79 4.50 -16.42
CA MET A 645 -30.21 4.40 -16.81
C MET A 645 -30.74 2.99 -16.56
N ALA A 646 -32.03 2.87 -16.18
CA ALA A 646 -32.67 1.55 -16.11
C ALA A 646 -32.98 1.03 -17.53
N PRO A 647 -33.09 -0.31 -17.74
CA PRO A 647 -33.42 -0.87 -19.05
C PRO A 647 -34.73 -0.34 -19.67
N ALA A 648 -35.70 0.06 -18.84
CA ALA A 648 -36.97 0.64 -19.31
C ALA A 648 -36.80 2.05 -19.89
N ASP A 649 -35.90 2.86 -19.33
CA ASP A 649 -35.63 4.25 -19.77
C ASP A 649 -34.81 4.28 -21.08
N TYR A 650 -34.16 3.16 -21.40
CA TYR A 650 -33.33 3.00 -22.57
C TYR A 650 -34.14 3.10 -23.87
N ALA A 651 -35.36 2.57 -23.89
CA ALA A 651 -36.24 2.64 -25.06
C ALA A 651 -36.64 4.08 -25.41
N ASP A 652 -36.92 4.91 -24.41
CA ASP A 652 -37.29 6.31 -24.62
C ASP A 652 -36.08 7.16 -24.99
N ALA A 653 -34.91 6.92 -24.39
CA ALA A 653 -33.67 7.59 -24.78
C ALA A 653 -33.29 7.28 -26.24
N VAL A 654 -33.45 6.03 -26.69
CA VAL A 654 -33.23 5.63 -28.08
C VAL A 654 -34.17 6.38 -29.02
N ARG A 655 -35.47 6.46 -28.69
CA ARG A 655 -36.46 7.18 -29.50
C ARG A 655 -36.16 8.68 -29.57
N HIS A 656 -35.96 9.33 -28.42
CA HIS A 656 -35.73 10.78 -28.35
C HIS A 656 -34.43 11.20 -29.05
N ARG A 657 -33.38 10.39 -28.97
CA ARG A 657 -32.08 10.69 -29.59
C ARG A 657 -31.93 10.15 -31.01
N ARG A 658 -32.97 9.48 -31.54
CA ARG A 658 -32.99 8.87 -32.87
C ARG A 658 -31.80 7.93 -33.09
N ILE A 659 -31.53 7.09 -32.10
CA ILE A 659 -30.47 6.08 -32.17
C ILE A 659 -30.80 5.07 -33.29
N THR A 660 -29.77 4.66 -34.02
CA THR A 660 -29.91 3.72 -35.16
C THR A 660 -29.23 2.39 -34.92
N HIS A 661 -28.20 2.36 -34.07
CA HIS A 661 -27.39 1.17 -33.78
C HIS A 661 -26.99 1.16 -32.31
N LEU A 662 -26.85 -0.04 -31.75
CA LEU A 662 -26.36 -0.25 -30.39
C LEU A 662 -24.93 -0.80 -30.42
N LEU A 663 -24.09 -0.31 -29.51
CA LEU A 663 -22.74 -0.81 -29.29
C LEU A 663 -22.57 -1.19 -27.82
N LEU A 664 -22.08 -2.40 -27.58
CA LEU A 664 -21.74 -2.95 -26.28
C LEU A 664 -20.23 -3.22 -26.31
N PRO A 665 -19.40 -2.17 -26.09
CA PRO A 665 -17.95 -2.23 -26.29
C PRO A 665 -17.25 -3.00 -25.17
N ASP A 666 -17.94 -3.25 -24.07
CA ASP A 666 -17.40 -3.92 -22.91
C ASP A 666 -17.53 -5.45 -23.10
N PRO A 667 -16.41 -6.20 -23.25
CA PRO A 667 -16.44 -7.66 -23.28
C PRO A 667 -16.97 -8.21 -21.97
N ASP A 668 -17.01 -7.39 -20.93
CA ASP A 668 -17.45 -7.74 -19.62
C ASP A 668 -18.96 -7.49 -19.36
N LEU A 669 -19.78 -7.39 -20.40
CA LEU A 669 -21.25 -7.34 -20.26
C LEU A 669 -21.88 -8.75 -20.21
N PRO A 670 -22.83 -9.04 -19.29
CA PRO A 670 -23.58 -10.30 -19.30
C PRO A 670 -24.45 -10.42 -20.56
N PHE A 671 -24.50 -11.61 -21.18
CA PHE A 671 -25.33 -11.84 -22.37
C PHE A 671 -26.82 -11.54 -22.17
N GLY A 672 -27.34 -11.73 -20.95
CA GLY A 672 -28.72 -11.39 -20.62
C GLY A 672 -29.04 -9.90 -20.85
N VAL A 673 -28.07 -9.01 -20.64
CA VAL A 673 -28.23 -7.56 -20.90
C VAL A 673 -28.35 -7.28 -22.40
N ILE A 674 -27.57 -7.98 -23.22
CA ILE A 674 -27.60 -7.86 -24.68
C ILE A 674 -28.96 -8.29 -25.23
N ASP A 675 -29.46 -9.43 -24.77
CA ASP A 675 -30.76 -9.97 -25.19
C ASP A 675 -31.94 -9.10 -24.74
N ASP A 676 -31.87 -8.54 -23.54
CA ASP A 676 -32.90 -7.62 -23.02
C ASP A 676 -32.94 -6.32 -23.80
N LEU A 677 -31.80 -5.69 -24.06
CA LEU A 677 -31.72 -4.47 -24.87
C LEU A 677 -32.20 -4.71 -26.30
N ARG A 678 -31.82 -5.84 -26.90
CA ARG A 678 -32.29 -6.24 -28.22
C ARG A 678 -33.82 -6.34 -28.26
N ARG A 679 -34.43 -7.00 -27.27
CA ARG A 679 -35.89 -7.14 -27.16
C ARG A 679 -36.60 -5.82 -26.90
N CYS A 680 -36.03 -4.96 -26.07
CA CYS A 680 -36.63 -3.69 -25.69
C CYS A 680 -36.56 -2.63 -26.80
N VAL A 681 -35.49 -2.62 -27.59
CA VAL A 681 -35.17 -1.51 -28.50
C VAL A 681 -35.37 -1.88 -29.97
N GLY A 682 -35.19 -3.16 -30.35
CA GLY A 682 -35.40 -3.63 -31.71
C GLY A 682 -34.40 -3.09 -32.75
N LEU A 683 -33.20 -2.69 -32.31
CA LEU A 683 -32.13 -2.17 -33.18
C LEU A 683 -31.00 -3.18 -33.36
N PRO A 684 -30.25 -3.11 -34.48
CA PRO A 684 -29.03 -3.89 -34.67
C PRO A 684 -28.02 -3.62 -33.55
N CYS A 685 -27.41 -4.69 -33.03
CA CYS A 685 -26.46 -4.63 -31.92
C CYS A 685 -25.07 -5.07 -32.36
N ALA A 686 -24.07 -4.26 -32.04
CA ALA A 686 -22.67 -4.66 -32.08
C ALA A 686 -22.16 -4.95 -30.67
N TYR A 687 -21.45 -6.05 -30.49
CA TYR A 687 -20.92 -6.47 -29.20
C TYR A 687 -19.59 -7.22 -29.36
N VAL A 688 -18.77 -7.22 -28.31
CA VAL A 688 -17.54 -8.03 -28.27
C VAL A 688 -17.90 -9.47 -27.91
N ASP A 689 -17.64 -10.39 -28.82
CA ASP A 689 -17.90 -11.82 -28.64
C ASP A 689 -16.69 -12.51 -28.00
N TRP A 690 -16.70 -12.58 -26.68
CA TRP A 690 -15.71 -13.34 -25.90
C TRP A 690 -16.00 -14.85 -25.83
N SER A 691 -17.15 -15.29 -26.35
CA SER A 691 -17.56 -16.69 -26.30
C SER A 691 -16.93 -17.55 -27.40
N GLY A 692 -16.31 -16.92 -28.39
CA GLY A 692 -15.74 -17.57 -29.56
C GLY A 692 -16.80 -18.20 -30.45
N ASP A 693 -17.78 -17.42 -30.90
CA ASP A 693 -18.88 -17.81 -31.80
C ASP A 693 -19.91 -18.79 -31.19
N ARG A 694 -19.93 -18.96 -29.87
CA ARG A 694 -20.85 -19.90 -29.19
C ARG A 694 -22.24 -19.34 -28.94
N LEU A 695 -22.50 -18.08 -29.30
CA LEU A 695 -23.79 -17.42 -29.13
C LEU A 695 -24.57 -17.36 -30.44
N ALA A 696 -25.89 -17.56 -30.34
CA ALA A 696 -26.79 -17.38 -31.47
C ALA A 696 -26.92 -15.88 -31.83
N ARG A 697 -26.43 -15.51 -33.02
CA ARG A 697 -26.47 -14.14 -33.55
C ARG A 697 -27.82 -13.84 -34.19
N ALA A 698 -28.40 -12.67 -33.94
CA ALA A 698 -29.57 -12.22 -34.69
C ALA A 698 -29.14 -11.63 -36.04
N ALA A 699 -30.07 -11.65 -37.00
CA ALA A 699 -29.85 -11.05 -38.31
C ALA A 699 -29.62 -9.53 -38.17
N GLY A 700 -28.48 -9.05 -38.68
CA GLY A 700 -28.10 -7.63 -38.64
C GLY A 700 -27.13 -7.25 -37.51
N ASP A 701 -26.83 -8.16 -36.57
CA ASP A 701 -25.85 -7.89 -35.50
C ASP A 701 -24.40 -8.00 -35.99
N LEU A 702 -23.50 -7.29 -35.31
CA LEU A 702 -22.04 -7.40 -35.51
C LEU A 702 -21.37 -7.95 -34.27
N ALA A 703 -20.82 -9.15 -34.37
CA ALA A 703 -19.92 -9.67 -33.36
C ALA A 703 -18.48 -9.22 -33.68
N LEU A 704 -17.90 -8.44 -32.77
CA LEU A 704 -16.49 -8.05 -32.82
C LEU A 704 -15.67 -9.14 -32.13
N ALA A 705 -14.60 -9.59 -32.78
CA ALA A 705 -13.66 -10.51 -32.17
C ALA A 705 -13.02 -9.88 -30.92
N GLU A 706 -12.89 -10.65 -29.85
CA GLU A 706 -12.21 -10.21 -28.64
C GLU A 706 -10.71 -9.95 -28.94
N GLY A 707 -10.18 -8.84 -28.43
CA GLY A 707 -8.79 -8.43 -28.68
C GLY A 707 -8.55 -7.74 -30.02
N LEU A 708 -9.60 -7.50 -30.82
CA LEU A 708 -9.50 -6.70 -32.04
C LEU A 708 -9.02 -5.28 -31.69
N PRO A 709 -7.92 -4.78 -32.29
CA PRO A 709 -7.41 -3.44 -31.99
C PRO A 709 -8.48 -2.37 -32.20
N GLY A 710 -8.54 -1.37 -31.31
CA GLY A 710 -9.62 -0.36 -31.31
C GLY A 710 -9.85 0.33 -32.67
N GLU A 711 -8.80 0.55 -33.45
CA GLU A 711 -8.89 1.09 -34.82
C GLU A 711 -9.53 0.13 -35.83
N ALA A 712 -9.23 -1.17 -35.73
CA ALA A 712 -9.80 -2.20 -36.59
C ALA A 712 -11.27 -2.48 -36.23
N ALA A 713 -11.58 -2.52 -34.92
CA ALA A 713 -12.94 -2.63 -34.42
C ALA A 713 -13.79 -1.41 -34.83
N ALA A 714 -13.24 -0.19 -34.71
CA ALA A 714 -13.91 1.02 -35.17
C ALA A 714 -14.16 1.02 -36.68
N ALA A 715 -13.22 0.53 -37.49
CA ALA A 715 -13.41 0.38 -38.94
C ALA A 715 -14.56 -0.59 -39.28
N ALA A 716 -14.61 -1.74 -38.60
CA ALA A 716 -15.67 -2.73 -38.77
C ALA A 716 -17.05 -2.16 -38.38
N LEU A 717 -17.12 -1.38 -37.29
CA LEU A 717 -18.34 -0.72 -36.84
C LEU A 717 -18.85 0.33 -37.84
N VAL A 718 -17.96 1.14 -38.41
CA VAL A 718 -18.31 2.13 -39.43
C VAL A 718 -18.85 1.46 -40.71
N ALA A 719 -18.21 0.38 -41.14
CA ALA A 719 -18.66 -0.41 -42.28
C ALA A 719 -20.02 -1.08 -42.02
N TRP A 720 -20.21 -1.66 -40.83
CA TRP A 720 -21.46 -2.29 -40.41
C TRP A 720 -22.64 -1.31 -40.37
N CYS A 721 -22.42 -0.09 -39.90
CA CYS A 721 -23.45 0.95 -39.93
C CYS A 721 -23.71 1.55 -41.33
N GLY A 722 -23.00 1.11 -42.37
CA GLY A 722 -23.17 1.62 -43.73
C GLY A 722 -22.65 3.05 -43.96
N ALA A 723 -21.77 3.57 -43.09
CA ALA A 723 -21.19 4.90 -43.22
C ALA A 723 -19.91 4.86 -44.08
N SER A 724 -19.92 5.43 -45.29
CA SER A 724 -18.72 5.50 -46.16
C SER A 724 -17.95 6.82 -45.96
N PRO A 725 -16.62 6.80 -45.77
CA PRO A 725 -15.79 8.02 -45.69
C PRO A 725 -15.64 8.79 -47.01
N ASP A 726 -16.10 8.25 -48.14
CA ASP A 726 -15.82 8.75 -49.50
C ASP A 726 -16.65 9.99 -49.93
N ALA A 727 -16.76 11.00 -49.07
CA ALA A 727 -17.25 12.34 -49.43
C ALA A 727 -16.15 13.43 -49.42
N ALA A 728 -14.92 13.11 -49.04
CA ALA A 728 -13.78 14.03 -49.13
C ALA A 728 -12.58 13.33 -49.77
N GLY A 729 -12.24 13.74 -50.99
CA GLY A 729 -11.37 12.98 -51.89
C GLY A 729 -9.94 12.76 -51.37
N MET A 730 -9.53 11.49 -51.34
CA MET A 730 -8.13 11.08 -51.46
C MET A 730 -8.09 9.73 -52.20
N ARG A 731 -7.33 9.66 -53.29
CA ARG A 731 -7.24 8.51 -54.21
C ARG A 731 -6.67 7.26 -53.52
N PRO A 732 -7.06 6.04 -53.95
CA PRO A 732 -6.69 4.80 -53.29
C PRO A 732 -5.24 4.38 -53.61
N ALA A 733 -4.45 4.06 -52.58
CA ALA A 733 -3.26 3.24 -52.72
C ALA A 733 -3.63 1.77 -52.45
N ARG A 734 -3.26 0.90 -53.38
CA ARG A 734 -3.63 -0.53 -53.48
C ARG A 734 -3.32 -1.31 -52.20
N ALA A 735 -4.35 -1.93 -51.61
CA ALA A 735 -4.19 -2.99 -50.61
C ALA A 735 -3.87 -4.33 -51.31
N HIS A 736 -2.80 -4.99 -50.86
CA HIS A 736 -2.52 -6.39 -51.16
C HIS A 736 -3.60 -7.26 -50.51
N ALA A 737 -4.40 -7.91 -51.33
CA ALA A 737 -5.28 -8.99 -50.90
C ALA A 737 -4.46 -10.28 -50.73
N ALA A 738 -4.53 -10.89 -49.55
CA ALA A 738 -4.24 -12.31 -49.37
C ALA A 738 -5.52 -12.97 -48.81
N ALA A 739 -5.96 -13.99 -49.53
CA ALA A 739 -7.30 -14.56 -49.50
C ALA A 739 -7.64 -15.34 -48.22
N VAL A 740 -8.89 -15.21 -47.79
CA VAL A 740 -9.61 -16.19 -46.97
C VAL A 740 -9.99 -17.37 -47.87
N GLY A 741 -9.61 -18.58 -47.45
CA GLY A 741 -10.07 -19.82 -48.06
C GLY A 741 -11.51 -20.12 -47.67
N VAL A 742 -12.38 -20.21 -48.65
CA VAL A 742 -13.66 -20.93 -48.58
C VAL A 742 -13.60 -22.01 -49.65
N ALA A 743 -13.94 -23.24 -49.29
CA ALA A 743 -14.25 -24.31 -50.23
C ALA A 743 -15.16 -25.35 -49.56
N PRO A 744 -16.00 -26.06 -50.33
CA PRO A 744 -16.93 -25.62 -51.37
C PRO A 744 -18.37 -25.52 -50.86
#